data_AF-A0A7C7D356-F1
#
_entry.id   AF-A0A7C7D356-F1
#
_cell.length_a   1.000
_cell.length_b   1.000
_cell.length_c   1.000
_cell.angle_alpha   90.00
_cell.angle_beta   90.00
_cell.angle_gamma   90.00
#
_symmetry.space_group_name_H-M   'P 1'
#
loop_
_entity.id
_entity.type
_entity.pdbx_description
1 polymer ?
#
loop_
_entity_poly.entity_id
_entity_poly.type
_entity_poly.pdbx_seq_one_letter_code
_entity_poly.pdbx_strand_id
1 'polypeptide(L)'
;MKQTAILLLILVLVVSIAGCGKSAYGENAVSPKKDTVIGNLKKDGLEVSIPAGAFEKEVKVSVTKAAEDGEAFTAGKDTFLTMPIEIGVEEMEGVRLNQPVKITMKLDKNKLPDAESFDRYVMAYWTGEEWEPIIPDPARLEKGYLEFETWHFSAYASKEMTQDEQIKLYAHKMAVEKWSNESVEPTMREKLEAVCNDYLDSAKISDNDVRDKIIRRVKTSNDFGILYLLAAAGDVAAVGAKCTEIIVQATVDVCAENPLALEIVTAATGTVGELAKGSLALYDGDYKTAISEFTAVGTTLLGYGTIGQAKTLIELTAAAVEQGVMGWKDYELECAYKAYAGLASENTYGYKLNQGDWETLMIQMRGYYNQLVRERKDAYKEIGGKTGLTAEESAMIERQVETELRRKFEARAANEKLIAERQAEYEKIIQSFKDNKLLSRLDYGYKSSMSVEDRLRSLFSIRQNILDIVGGDISVFGKESKREDNLSWAIAQWLTFGKDRAKFYQWMRENGYLPEQKETKGYWEQTGIIDKPVDVSKVEKSEYYSSSWNYGHGSYTYRCEVTYDGVPYTGKTHDSCKGEYVSSTGTFSTPKKQYLGGEKVALHMNITAQTSNPICFNLGASISANITSVNKDDPFAAYGTDASFWDIDEKIIKSYLWTEKNDTNTGYYGMEADFGATMPSGSNEGDKVYIIVGMGGGNEIMQTAYEYTWHIN
;
A
#
# COMPACT_ATOMS: atom_id res chain seq x y z
N MET A 1 -50.77 -33.21 64.55
CA MET A 1 -49.78 -32.20 65.00
C MET A 1 -48.42 -32.70 64.55
N LYS A 2 -47.94 -32.28 63.37
CA LYS A 2 -47.06 -31.11 63.11
C LYS A 2 -45.63 -31.29 63.62
N GLN A 3 -44.71 -31.27 62.64
CA GLN A 3 -43.32 -30.77 62.66
C GLN A 3 -42.30 -31.62 63.46
N THR A 4 -41.04 -31.79 63.06
CA THR A 4 -40.19 -30.91 62.26
C THR A 4 -39.02 -31.68 61.64
N ALA A 5 -38.68 -31.33 60.39
CA ALA A 5 -37.46 -31.68 59.70
C ALA A 5 -36.23 -31.01 60.35
N ILE A 6 -35.08 -31.70 60.35
CA ILE A 6 -33.76 -31.09 60.55
C ILE A 6 -33.06 -31.11 59.20
N LEU A 7 -33.09 -29.95 58.54
CA LEU A 7 -32.32 -29.63 57.34
C LEU A 7 -30.96 -29.09 57.85
N LEU A 8 -29.88 -29.85 57.69
CA LEU A 8 -28.53 -29.38 57.98
C LEU A 8 -28.05 -28.53 56.78
N LEU A 9 -28.16 -27.21 56.94
CA LEU A 9 -27.47 -26.23 56.10
C LEU A 9 -25.96 -26.28 56.43
N ILE A 10 -25.16 -26.85 55.54
CA ILE A 10 -23.70 -26.67 55.55
C ILE A 10 -23.40 -25.40 54.74
N LEU A 11 -23.22 -24.31 55.46
CA LEU A 11 -22.75 -23.03 54.94
C LEU A 11 -21.24 -23.13 54.66
N VAL A 12 -20.85 -23.44 53.42
CA VAL A 12 -19.45 -23.31 52.99
C VAL A 12 -19.21 -21.84 52.64
N LEU A 13 -18.54 -21.12 53.55
CA LEU A 13 -17.98 -19.79 53.29
C LEU A 13 -16.93 -19.90 52.17
N VAL A 14 -17.26 -19.43 50.97
CA VAL A 14 -16.28 -19.16 49.92
C VAL A 14 -15.65 -17.81 50.21
N VAL A 15 -14.48 -17.82 50.84
CA VAL A 15 -13.61 -16.64 50.92
C VAL A 15 -12.99 -16.44 49.54
N SER A 16 -13.44 -15.40 48.85
CA SER A 16 -12.87 -14.93 47.59
C SER A 16 -11.50 -14.29 47.84
N ILE A 17 -10.44 -15.07 47.60
CA ILE A 17 -9.08 -14.54 47.43
C ILE A 17 -8.93 -14.23 45.94
N ALA A 18 -8.94 -12.95 45.60
CA ALA A 18 -8.52 -12.47 44.29
C ALA A 18 -7.00 -12.71 44.16
N GLY A 19 -6.58 -13.42 43.11
CA GLY A 19 -5.16 -13.55 42.76
C GLY A 19 -4.60 -14.98 42.63
N CYS A 20 -5.30 -15.91 41.99
CA CYS A 20 -4.73 -17.10 41.35
C CYS A 20 -5.71 -17.59 40.26
N GLY A 21 -5.25 -17.76 39.02
CA GLY A 21 -6.11 -18.03 37.86
C GLY A 21 -6.96 -19.29 38.02
N LYS A 22 -8.28 -19.16 37.81
CA LYS A 22 -9.20 -20.29 37.66
C LYS A 22 -8.75 -21.13 36.45
N SER A 23 -8.91 -22.45 36.55
CA SER A 23 -8.72 -23.38 35.43
C SER A 23 -9.50 -22.92 34.21
N ALA A 24 -8.92 -23.03 33.01
CA ALA A 24 -9.63 -22.78 31.76
C ALA A 24 -10.82 -23.73 31.54
N TYR A 25 -10.77 -24.93 32.14
CA TYR A 25 -11.79 -25.95 31.96
C TYR A 25 -12.76 -25.99 33.13
N GLY A 26 -14.05 -26.14 32.82
CA GLY A 26 -15.17 -26.17 33.76
C GLY A 26 -16.19 -25.06 33.54
N GLU A 27 -17.15 -24.98 34.46
CA GLU A 27 -18.21 -23.96 34.45
C GLU A 27 -17.77 -22.67 35.14
N ASN A 28 -18.08 -21.54 34.50
CA ASN A 28 -17.78 -20.21 35.02
C ASN A 28 -19.01 -19.31 34.91
N ALA A 29 -19.40 -18.70 36.03
CA ALA A 29 -20.43 -17.68 36.03
C ALA A 29 -19.91 -16.40 35.36
N VAL A 30 -20.60 -15.94 34.33
CA VAL A 30 -20.30 -14.75 33.55
C VAL A 30 -21.39 -13.72 33.79
N SER A 31 -20.98 -12.54 34.28
CA SER A 31 -21.89 -11.45 34.59
C SER A 31 -22.00 -10.49 33.39
N PRO A 32 -23.19 -9.96 33.08
CA PRO A 32 -23.36 -8.99 32.00
C PRO A 32 -22.71 -7.63 32.31
N LYS A 33 -22.35 -7.37 33.57
CA LYS A 33 -21.92 -6.03 34.06
C LYS A 33 -20.41 -5.82 34.09
N LYS A 34 -19.60 -6.85 33.85
CA LYS A 34 -18.15 -6.76 33.94
C LYS A 34 -17.48 -7.77 33.02
N ASP A 35 -16.26 -7.42 32.61
CA ASP A 35 -15.41 -8.33 31.85
C ASP A 35 -15.07 -9.57 32.68
N THR A 36 -15.04 -10.71 32.02
CA THR A 36 -14.74 -12.01 32.61
C THR A 36 -13.69 -12.73 31.78
N VAL A 37 -12.62 -13.18 32.43
CA VAL A 37 -11.58 -14.00 31.80
C VAL A 37 -11.70 -15.43 32.32
N ILE A 38 -11.83 -16.39 31.41
CA ILE A 38 -11.83 -17.82 31.69
C ILE A 38 -10.49 -18.41 31.25
N GLY A 39 -9.78 -19.07 32.17
CA GLY A 39 -8.50 -19.69 31.90
C GLY A 39 -7.28 -18.81 32.12
N ASN A 40 -6.13 -19.35 31.75
CA ASN A 40 -4.84 -18.69 31.86
C ASN A 40 -3.83 -19.24 30.85
N LEU A 41 -3.27 -18.39 29.98
CA LEU A 41 -2.32 -18.80 28.95
C LEU A 41 -1.04 -19.48 29.48
N LYS A 42 -0.60 -19.19 30.71
CA LYS A 42 0.61 -19.81 31.28
C LYS A 42 0.31 -21.20 31.85
N LYS A 43 -0.85 -21.38 32.49
CA LYS A 43 -1.22 -22.61 33.19
C LYS A 43 -1.92 -23.60 32.27
N ASP A 44 -2.88 -23.10 31.49
CA ASP A 44 -3.83 -23.94 30.74
C ASP A 44 -3.59 -23.89 29.22
N GLY A 45 -2.79 -22.93 28.75
CA GLY A 45 -2.54 -22.70 27.32
C GLY A 45 -3.73 -22.07 26.58
N LEU A 46 -4.78 -21.69 27.30
CA LEU A 46 -6.02 -21.13 26.78
C LEU A 46 -6.49 -19.96 27.64
N GLU A 47 -7.04 -18.94 27.00
CA GLU A 47 -7.75 -17.84 27.63
C GLU A 47 -8.95 -17.43 26.77
N VAL A 48 -10.11 -17.26 27.42
CA VAL A 48 -11.34 -16.76 26.80
C VAL A 48 -11.73 -15.47 27.52
N SER A 49 -11.65 -14.35 26.81
CA SER A 49 -11.96 -13.01 27.34
C SER A 49 -13.34 -12.59 26.88
N ILE A 50 -14.28 -12.53 27.83
CA ILE A 50 -15.68 -12.20 27.60
C ILE A 50 -15.93 -10.77 28.11
N PRO A 51 -16.16 -9.80 27.23
CA PRO A 51 -16.42 -8.42 27.65
C PRO A 51 -17.78 -8.26 28.34
N ALA A 52 -17.90 -7.22 29.16
CA ALA A 52 -19.18 -6.77 29.68
C ALA A 52 -20.18 -6.54 28.55
N GLY A 53 -21.44 -6.88 28.79
CA GLY A 53 -22.51 -6.78 27.80
C GLY A 53 -22.52 -7.87 26.73
N ALA A 54 -21.62 -8.87 26.75
CA ALA A 54 -21.71 -10.03 25.85
C ALA A 54 -23.00 -10.84 26.02
N PHE A 55 -23.55 -10.84 27.24
CA PHE A 55 -24.84 -11.42 27.60
C PHE A 55 -25.75 -10.37 28.23
N GLU A 56 -27.07 -10.57 28.16
CA GLU A 56 -28.06 -9.68 28.80
C GLU A 56 -28.25 -9.97 30.30
N LYS A 57 -28.06 -11.24 30.67
CA LYS A 57 -28.22 -11.77 32.03
C LYS A 57 -26.98 -12.57 32.43
N GLU A 58 -26.88 -12.88 33.71
CA GLU A 58 -25.86 -13.79 34.21
C GLU A 58 -26.08 -15.19 33.63
N VAL A 59 -25.01 -15.82 33.15
CA VAL A 59 -25.04 -17.16 32.54
C VAL A 59 -23.87 -17.99 33.05
N LYS A 60 -23.96 -19.32 32.94
CA LYS A 60 -22.82 -20.22 33.15
C LYS A 60 -22.24 -20.64 31.80
N VAL A 61 -21.00 -20.23 31.57
CA VAL A 61 -20.21 -20.64 30.40
C VAL A 61 -19.37 -21.85 30.77
N SER A 62 -19.47 -22.92 30.00
CA SER A 62 -18.63 -24.10 30.12
C SER A 62 -17.54 -24.07 29.05
N VAL A 63 -16.32 -24.44 29.44
CA VAL A 63 -15.23 -24.71 28.51
C VAL A 63 -14.72 -26.11 28.81
N THR A 64 -14.72 -26.97 27.81
CA THR A 64 -14.29 -28.38 27.93
C THR A 64 -13.32 -28.74 26.82
N LYS A 65 -12.58 -29.83 26.99
CA LYS A 65 -11.79 -30.42 25.91
C LYS A 65 -12.74 -31.25 25.06
N ALA A 66 -12.56 -31.21 23.73
CA ALA A 66 -13.30 -32.11 22.86
C ALA A 66 -13.00 -33.57 23.23
N ALA A 67 -14.02 -34.43 23.16
CA ALA A 67 -13.86 -35.85 23.46
C ALA A 67 -12.94 -36.52 22.43
N GLU A 68 -11.94 -37.29 22.89
CA GLU A 68 -10.93 -37.92 22.01
C GLU A 68 -11.52 -38.95 21.03
N ASP A 69 -12.70 -39.50 21.33
CA ASP A 69 -13.48 -40.40 20.47
C ASP A 69 -14.62 -39.69 19.72
N GLY A 70 -14.77 -38.38 19.88
CA GLY A 70 -15.78 -37.59 19.20
C GLY A 70 -15.46 -37.39 17.71
N GLU A 71 -16.51 -37.13 16.91
CA GLU A 71 -16.40 -36.87 15.46
C GLU A 71 -15.48 -35.67 15.17
N ALA A 72 -15.68 -34.56 15.88
CA ALA A 72 -14.86 -33.36 15.75
C ALA A 72 -13.37 -33.64 16.01
N PHE A 73 -13.04 -34.41 17.05
CA PHE A 73 -11.65 -34.76 17.33
C PHE A 73 -11.07 -35.68 16.26
N THR A 74 -11.80 -36.73 15.88
CA THR A 74 -11.35 -37.72 14.90
C THR A 74 -11.07 -37.09 13.54
N ALA A 75 -11.90 -36.13 13.11
CA ALA A 75 -11.77 -35.46 11.81
C ALA A 75 -10.51 -34.61 11.66
N GLY A 76 -9.92 -34.11 12.76
CA GLY A 76 -8.78 -33.18 12.72
C GLY A 76 -7.51 -33.63 13.46
N LYS A 77 -7.54 -34.81 14.12
CA LYS A 77 -6.50 -35.26 15.07
C LYS A 77 -5.05 -35.15 14.59
N ASP A 78 -4.79 -35.36 13.30
CA ASP A 78 -3.44 -35.38 12.73
C ASP A 78 -2.95 -33.96 12.36
N THR A 79 -3.83 -32.97 12.40
CA THR A 79 -3.56 -31.57 12.02
C THR A 79 -3.62 -30.59 13.19
N PHE A 80 -4.06 -31.04 14.37
CA PHE A 80 -4.19 -30.17 15.53
C PHE A 80 -2.85 -29.76 16.12
N LEU A 81 -2.71 -28.47 16.42
CA LEU A 81 -1.53 -27.90 17.08
C LEU A 81 -1.67 -27.93 18.61
N THR A 82 -2.91 -27.88 19.12
CA THR A 82 -3.29 -28.01 20.52
C THR A 82 -4.58 -28.82 20.64
N MET A 83 -4.89 -29.30 21.85
CA MET A 83 -6.16 -29.98 22.12
C MET A 83 -7.36 -29.08 21.77
N PRO A 84 -8.33 -29.55 20.95
CA PRO A 84 -9.56 -28.82 20.66
C PRO A 84 -10.39 -28.59 21.92
N ILE A 85 -11.19 -27.51 21.90
CA ILE A 85 -12.07 -27.12 22.99
C ILE A 85 -13.50 -26.97 22.51
N GLU A 86 -14.44 -27.14 23.43
CA GLU A 86 -15.85 -26.84 23.24
C GLU A 86 -16.27 -25.79 24.26
N ILE A 87 -16.89 -24.72 23.76
CA ILE A 87 -17.44 -23.64 24.57
C ILE A 87 -18.96 -23.69 24.45
N GLY A 88 -19.65 -23.72 25.57
CA GLY A 88 -21.11 -23.77 25.63
C GLY A 88 -21.68 -22.87 26.72
N VAL A 89 -23.00 -22.69 26.68
CA VAL A 89 -23.76 -22.06 27.75
C VAL A 89 -24.82 -23.04 28.23
N GLU A 90 -24.93 -23.21 29.54
CA GLU A 90 -25.91 -24.11 30.15
C GLU A 90 -27.33 -23.79 29.63
N GLU A 91 -28.04 -24.84 29.17
CA GLU A 91 -29.41 -24.78 28.62
C GLU A 91 -29.58 -23.91 27.35
N MET A 92 -28.50 -23.58 26.63
CA MET A 92 -28.56 -22.82 25.38
C MET A 92 -27.83 -23.51 24.24
N GLU A 93 -28.56 -23.77 23.15
CA GLU A 93 -27.99 -24.17 21.86
C GLU A 93 -27.84 -22.94 20.96
N GLY A 94 -26.84 -22.94 20.07
CA GLY A 94 -26.67 -21.88 19.06
C GLY A 94 -26.43 -20.50 19.66
N VAL A 95 -25.43 -20.38 20.55
CA VAL A 95 -25.20 -19.15 21.31
C VAL A 95 -24.61 -18.05 20.42
N ARG A 96 -25.38 -16.97 20.21
CA ARG A 96 -24.94 -15.69 19.60
C ARG A 96 -24.82 -14.58 20.64
N LEU A 97 -23.73 -13.82 20.57
CA LEU A 97 -23.28 -12.87 21.57
C LEU A 97 -23.62 -11.41 21.21
N ASN A 98 -23.68 -10.56 22.23
CA ASN A 98 -23.94 -9.13 22.09
C ASN A 98 -22.67 -8.27 22.05
N GLN A 99 -21.51 -8.85 22.32
CA GLN A 99 -20.16 -8.28 22.15
C GLN A 99 -19.20 -9.39 21.70
N PRO A 100 -18.09 -9.09 20.99
CA PRO A 100 -17.19 -10.11 20.50
C PRO A 100 -16.41 -10.71 21.67
N VAL A 101 -16.32 -12.05 21.72
CA VAL A 101 -15.47 -12.75 22.67
C VAL A 101 -14.14 -13.04 22.00
N LYS A 102 -13.05 -12.79 22.73
CA LYS A 102 -11.70 -13.07 22.28
C LYS A 102 -11.23 -14.40 22.82
N ILE A 103 -10.75 -15.27 21.94
CA ILE A 103 -10.18 -16.57 22.30
C ILE A 103 -8.70 -16.57 21.91
N THR A 104 -7.86 -16.89 22.88
CA THR A 104 -6.40 -16.98 22.69
C THR A 104 -5.91 -18.36 23.09
N MET A 105 -5.27 -19.05 22.15
CA MET A 105 -4.59 -20.34 22.38
C MET A 105 -3.09 -20.17 22.25
N LYS A 106 -2.33 -20.77 23.16
CA LYS A 106 -0.87 -20.71 23.17
C LYS A 106 -0.28 -21.94 22.49
N LEU A 107 0.60 -21.71 21.53
CA LEU A 107 1.38 -22.75 20.86
C LEU A 107 2.57 -23.20 21.71
N ASP A 108 3.01 -24.44 21.47
CA ASP A 108 4.28 -24.91 22.00
C ASP A 108 5.43 -24.10 21.37
N LYS A 109 6.32 -23.57 22.21
CA LYS A 109 7.49 -22.80 21.78
C LYS A 109 8.42 -23.59 20.86
N ASN A 110 8.41 -24.92 20.98
CA ASN A 110 9.22 -25.80 20.14
C ASN A 110 8.55 -26.15 18.81
N LYS A 111 7.31 -25.70 18.59
CA LYS A 111 6.49 -25.98 17.40
C LYS A 111 5.93 -24.70 16.76
N LEU A 112 6.65 -23.58 16.91
CA LEU A 112 6.30 -22.35 16.22
C LEU A 112 6.51 -22.53 14.71
N PRO A 113 5.65 -21.93 13.88
CA PRO A 113 5.79 -22.06 12.44
C PRO A 113 7.04 -21.34 11.93
N ASP A 114 7.61 -21.89 10.85
CA ASP A 114 8.61 -21.21 10.03
C ASP A 114 7.96 -20.30 8.98
N ALA A 115 8.76 -19.65 8.14
CA ALA A 115 8.27 -18.73 7.11
C ALA A 115 7.32 -19.37 6.08
N GLU A 116 7.41 -20.67 5.85
CA GLU A 116 6.60 -21.40 4.86
C GLU A 116 5.26 -21.89 5.47
N SER A 117 5.31 -22.37 6.70
CA SER A 117 4.18 -22.92 7.44
C SER A 117 3.37 -21.87 8.19
N PHE A 118 3.89 -20.65 8.40
CA PHE A 118 3.26 -19.58 9.17
C PHE A 118 1.79 -19.35 8.80
N ASP A 119 1.52 -19.25 7.50
CA ASP A 119 0.18 -18.93 7.01
C ASP A 119 -0.78 -20.13 7.01
N ARG A 120 -0.28 -21.32 7.36
CA ARG A 120 -1.08 -22.54 7.55
C ARG A 120 -1.53 -22.72 9.00
N TYR A 121 -0.92 -22.03 9.95
CA TYR A 121 -1.27 -22.12 11.36
C TYR A 121 -2.49 -21.23 11.64
N VAL A 122 -3.63 -21.85 11.91
CA VAL A 122 -4.92 -21.17 12.03
C VAL A 122 -5.65 -21.58 13.29
N MET A 123 -6.63 -20.77 13.68
CA MET A 123 -7.75 -21.29 14.46
C MET A 123 -8.71 -22.01 13.50
N ALA A 124 -9.49 -22.96 13.98
CA ALA A 124 -10.52 -23.62 13.20
C ALA A 124 -11.81 -23.75 14.01
N TYR A 125 -12.94 -23.61 13.34
CA TYR A 125 -14.29 -23.80 13.86
C TYR A 125 -14.86 -25.13 13.35
N TRP A 126 -15.52 -25.89 14.22
CA TRP A 126 -16.21 -27.12 13.81
C TRP A 126 -17.62 -26.83 13.30
N THR A 127 -17.87 -27.10 12.02
CA THR A 127 -19.18 -26.87 11.37
C THR A 127 -20.21 -27.96 11.66
N GLY A 128 -19.79 -29.06 12.32
CA GLY A 128 -20.56 -30.31 12.38
C GLY A 128 -20.06 -31.35 11.38
N GLU A 129 -19.39 -30.91 10.31
CA GLU A 129 -18.88 -31.78 9.24
C GLU A 129 -17.38 -31.63 9.03
N GLU A 130 -16.86 -30.40 9.13
CA GLU A 130 -15.46 -30.09 8.88
C GLU A 130 -14.91 -28.98 9.80
N TRP A 131 -13.59 -28.87 9.85
CA TRP A 131 -12.87 -27.81 10.56
C TRP A 131 -12.59 -26.64 9.61
N GLU A 132 -13.44 -25.62 9.68
CA GLU A 132 -13.33 -24.40 8.88
C GLU A 132 -12.22 -23.47 9.43
N PRO A 133 -11.22 -23.10 8.62
CA PRO A 133 -10.13 -22.22 9.04
C PRO A 133 -10.55 -20.77 9.34
N ILE A 134 -9.98 -20.21 10.41
CA ILE A 134 -10.05 -18.80 10.81
C ILE A 134 -8.62 -18.28 10.90
N ILE A 135 -8.31 -17.28 10.05
CA ILE A 135 -6.98 -16.69 10.00
C ILE A 135 -6.75 -15.81 11.24
N PRO A 136 -5.72 -16.09 12.05
CA PRO A 136 -5.44 -15.36 13.29
C PRO A 136 -4.72 -14.04 13.01
N ASP A 137 -4.58 -13.20 14.04
CA ASP A 137 -3.68 -12.03 13.97
C ASP A 137 -2.22 -12.48 13.78
N PRO A 138 -1.55 -12.12 12.66
CA PRO A 138 -0.17 -12.54 12.39
C PRO A 138 0.82 -12.00 13.44
N ALA A 139 0.59 -10.82 14.01
CA ALA A 139 1.48 -10.26 15.03
C ALA A 139 1.38 -10.99 16.39
N ARG A 140 0.26 -11.69 16.62
CA ARG A 140 0.08 -12.57 17.79
C ARG A 140 0.66 -13.95 17.51
N LEU A 141 0.48 -14.47 16.30
CA LEU A 141 1.05 -15.75 15.88
C LEU A 141 2.59 -15.75 15.95
N GLU A 142 3.24 -14.66 15.54
CA GLU A 142 4.70 -14.48 15.67
C GLU A 142 5.18 -14.60 17.13
N LYS A 143 4.32 -14.29 18.10
CA LYS A 143 4.59 -14.42 19.54
C LYS A 143 4.19 -15.79 20.11
N GLY A 144 3.71 -16.71 19.27
CA GLY A 144 3.27 -18.05 19.64
C GLY A 144 1.83 -18.13 20.16
N TYR A 145 0.96 -17.22 19.73
CA TYR A 145 -0.45 -17.21 20.13
C TYR A 145 -1.37 -17.16 18.90
N LEU A 146 -2.33 -18.08 18.85
CA LEU A 146 -3.45 -18.00 17.92
C LEU A 146 -4.57 -17.24 18.62
N GLU A 147 -4.92 -16.07 18.10
CA GLU A 147 -5.92 -15.17 18.69
C GLU A 147 -6.90 -14.73 17.62
N PHE A 148 -8.19 -14.79 17.95
CA PHE A 148 -9.28 -14.33 17.11
C PHE A 148 -10.47 -13.88 17.97
N GLU A 149 -11.40 -13.17 17.33
CA GLU A 149 -12.65 -12.73 17.93
C GLU A 149 -13.83 -13.47 17.29
N THR A 150 -14.85 -13.79 18.08
CA THR A 150 -16.07 -14.46 17.60
C THR A 150 -17.31 -13.94 18.31
N TRP A 151 -18.44 -14.00 17.61
CA TRP A 151 -19.76 -13.63 18.11
C TRP A 151 -20.62 -14.83 18.45
N HIS A 152 -20.05 -16.02 18.44
CA HIS A 152 -20.74 -17.24 18.81
C HIS A 152 -19.85 -18.19 19.62
N PHE A 153 -20.45 -19.17 20.29
CA PHE A 153 -19.71 -20.24 20.96
C PHE A 153 -19.93 -21.58 20.27
N SER A 154 -18.87 -22.40 20.24
CA SER A 154 -18.84 -23.71 19.60
C SER A 154 -17.55 -24.46 19.93
N ALA A 155 -17.24 -25.48 19.11
CA ALA A 155 -15.95 -26.16 19.12
C ALA A 155 -14.91 -25.38 18.32
N TYR A 156 -13.73 -25.19 18.91
CA TYR A 156 -12.58 -24.53 18.30
C TYR A 156 -11.31 -25.34 18.49
N ALA A 157 -10.43 -25.30 17.49
CA ALA A 157 -9.13 -25.97 17.54
C ALA A 157 -8.05 -25.08 16.94
N SER A 158 -6.81 -25.22 17.41
CA SER A 158 -5.67 -24.77 16.61
C SER A 158 -5.29 -25.86 15.62
N LYS A 159 -5.10 -25.49 14.35
CA LYS A 159 -4.91 -26.41 13.24
C LYS A 159 -3.78 -25.93 12.33
N GLU A 160 -2.97 -26.84 11.83
CA GLU A 160 -2.14 -26.62 10.65
C GLU A 160 -2.92 -27.05 9.41
N MET A 161 -3.25 -26.09 8.54
CA MET A 161 -3.88 -26.37 7.26
C MET A 161 -2.94 -27.19 6.36
N THR A 162 -3.52 -28.09 5.58
CA THR A 162 -2.85 -28.65 4.40
C THR A 162 -2.60 -27.55 3.36
N GLN A 163 -1.69 -27.81 2.41
CA GLN A 163 -1.45 -26.85 1.33
C GLN A 163 -2.68 -26.62 0.46
N ASP A 164 -3.48 -27.67 0.22
CA ASP A 164 -4.70 -27.61 -0.60
C ASP A 164 -5.80 -26.80 0.10
N GLU A 165 -6.02 -27.01 1.40
CA GLU A 165 -6.96 -26.21 2.21
C GLU A 165 -6.59 -24.74 2.17
N GLN A 166 -5.30 -24.43 2.32
CA GLN A 166 -4.80 -23.07 2.26
C GLN A 166 -5.07 -22.42 0.91
N ILE A 167 -4.82 -23.13 -0.20
CA ILE A 167 -5.04 -22.61 -1.56
C ILE A 167 -6.52 -22.35 -1.80
N LYS A 168 -7.39 -23.30 -1.44
CA LYS A 168 -8.85 -23.16 -1.58
C LYS A 168 -9.38 -21.98 -0.77
N LEU A 169 -8.95 -21.84 0.48
CA LEU A 169 -9.33 -20.71 1.34
C LEU A 169 -8.95 -19.37 0.69
N TYR A 170 -7.71 -19.26 0.21
CA TYR A 170 -7.23 -18.01 -0.40
C TYR A 170 -7.91 -17.72 -1.73
N ALA A 171 -8.09 -18.73 -2.57
CA ALA A 171 -8.78 -18.59 -3.84
C ALA A 171 -10.23 -18.15 -3.64
N HIS A 172 -10.94 -18.75 -2.67
CA HIS A 172 -12.30 -18.37 -2.32
C HIS A 172 -12.37 -16.91 -1.86
N LYS A 173 -11.53 -16.52 -0.88
CA LYS A 173 -11.46 -15.13 -0.41
C LYS A 173 -11.20 -14.14 -1.54
N MET A 174 -10.24 -14.43 -2.41
CA MET A 174 -9.90 -13.56 -3.54
C MET A 174 -11.04 -13.51 -4.57
N ALA A 175 -11.73 -14.62 -4.84
CA ALA A 175 -12.83 -14.69 -5.79
C ALA A 175 -14.07 -13.91 -5.31
N VAL A 176 -14.46 -14.10 -4.04
CA VAL A 176 -15.55 -13.35 -3.40
C VAL A 176 -15.23 -11.87 -3.39
N GLU A 177 -13.99 -11.50 -3.06
CA GLU A 177 -13.58 -10.11 -3.09
C GLU A 177 -13.60 -9.51 -4.51
N LYS A 178 -13.04 -10.21 -5.51
CA LYS A 178 -13.04 -9.72 -6.88
C LYS A 178 -14.46 -9.52 -7.38
N TRP A 179 -15.35 -10.48 -7.12
CA TRP A 179 -16.77 -10.33 -7.40
C TRP A 179 -17.36 -9.13 -6.66
N SER A 180 -17.11 -8.98 -5.36
CA SER A 180 -17.62 -7.86 -4.56
C SER A 180 -17.17 -6.50 -5.11
N ASN A 181 -15.92 -6.39 -5.58
CA ASN A 181 -15.36 -5.16 -6.14
C ASN A 181 -15.80 -4.85 -7.58
N GLU A 182 -16.14 -5.86 -8.37
CA GLU A 182 -16.62 -5.70 -9.76
C GLU A 182 -18.15 -5.61 -9.88
N SER A 183 -18.88 -6.16 -8.90
CA SER A 183 -20.35 -6.11 -8.81
C SER A 183 -20.88 -4.80 -8.22
N VAL A 184 -19.99 -3.85 -7.94
CA VAL A 184 -20.37 -2.48 -7.60
C VAL A 184 -20.82 -1.78 -8.88
N GLU A 185 -22.08 -1.31 -8.91
CA GLU A 185 -22.60 -0.29 -9.83
C GLU A 185 -21.59 0.87 -10.01
N PRO A 186 -21.62 1.61 -11.14
CA PRO A 186 -20.47 2.28 -11.74
C PRO A 186 -19.46 2.80 -10.72
N THR A 187 -18.18 2.46 -10.90
CA THR A 187 -17.12 2.82 -9.96
C THR A 187 -17.28 4.30 -9.55
N MET A 188 -17.01 4.65 -8.29
CA MET A 188 -16.89 6.05 -7.86
C MET A 188 -16.07 6.90 -8.84
N ARG A 189 -15.13 6.29 -9.59
CA ARG A 189 -14.39 6.91 -10.68
C ARG A 189 -15.22 7.21 -11.94
N GLU A 190 -16.14 6.34 -12.33
CA GLU A 190 -17.12 6.58 -13.42
C GLU A 190 -18.17 7.63 -13.03
N LYS A 191 -18.62 7.63 -11.77
CA LYS A 191 -19.49 8.72 -11.27
C LYS A 191 -18.74 10.05 -11.12
N LEU A 192 -17.46 10.00 -10.75
CA LEU A 192 -16.59 11.19 -10.71
C LEU A 192 -16.35 11.73 -12.13
N GLU A 193 -16.18 10.85 -13.10
CA GLU A 193 -16.09 11.22 -14.51
C GLU A 193 -17.36 11.93 -15.00
N ALA A 194 -18.56 11.50 -14.57
CA ALA A 194 -19.80 12.22 -14.87
C ALA A 194 -19.83 13.64 -14.27
N VAL A 195 -19.40 13.80 -13.01
CA VAL A 195 -19.27 15.13 -12.36
C VAL A 195 -18.21 16.00 -13.06
N CYS A 196 -17.11 15.40 -13.52
CA CYS A 196 -16.08 16.08 -14.30
C CYS A 196 -16.63 16.58 -15.64
N ASN A 197 -17.40 15.74 -16.34
CA ASN A 197 -18.05 16.14 -17.59
C ASN A 197 -19.02 17.32 -17.39
N ASP A 198 -19.83 17.32 -16.32
CA ASP A 198 -20.72 18.44 -16.00
C ASP A 198 -19.95 19.75 -15.76
N TYR A 199 -18.81 19.69 -15.04
CA TYR A 199 -17.96 20.86 -14.83
C TYR A 199 -17.40 21.40 -16.16
N LEU A 200 -16.85 20.51 -17.00
CA LEU A 200 -16.22 20.89 -18.27
C LEU A 200 -17.24 21.46 -19.27
N ASP A 201 -18.47 20.93 -19.29
CA ASP A 201 -19.57 21.44 -20.11
C ASP A 201 -19.99 22.85 -19.66
N SER A 202 -20.09 23.07 -18.34
CA SER A 202 -20.37 24.38 -17.76
C SER A 202 -19.24 25.38 -18.04
N ALA A 203 -17.99 24.93 -18.06
CA ALA A 203 -16.80 25.72 -18.42
C ALA A 203 -16.59 25.89 -19.95
N LYS A 204 -17.46 25.32 -20.79
CA LYS A 204 -17.41 25.36 -22.26
C LYS A 204 -16.21 24.67 -22.91
N ILE A 205 -15.54 23.78 -22.19
CA ILE A 205 -14.41 22.98 -22.70
C ILE A 205 -14.98 21.77 -23.44
N SER A 206 -14.99 21.80 -24.78
CA SER A 206 -15.67 20.79 -25.61
C SER A 206 -14.75 19.90 -26.47
N ASP A 207 -13.44 20.16 -26.46
CA ASP A 207 -12.48 19.34 -27.21
C ASP A 207 -12.28 17.96 -26.54
N ASN A 208 -12.55 16.88 -27.27
CA ASN A 208 -12.56 15.53 -26.70
C ASN A 208 -11.17 15.05 -26.26
N ASP A 209 -10.09 15.39 -26.98
CA ASP A 209 -8.74 14.95 -26.60
C ASP A 209 -8.27 15.66 -25.33
N VAL A 210 -8.59 16.95 -25.19
CA VAL A 210 -8.32 17.71 -23.95
C VAL A 210 -9.17 17.17 -22.79
N ARG A 211 -10.47 16.90 -23.01
CA ARG A 211 -11.35 16.32 -21.98
C ARG A 211 -10.86 14.96 -21.50
N ASP A 212 -10.47 14.06 -22.41
CA ASP A 212 -9.98 12.74 -22.07
C ASP A 212 -8.70 12.81 -21.21
N LYS A 213 -7.80 13.75 -21.50
CA LYS A 213 -6.59 14.00 -20.71
C LYS A 213 -6.93 14.51 -19.30
N ILE A 214 -7.88 15.45 -19.18
CA ILE A 214 -8.33 15.98 -17.89
C ILE A 214 -9.02 14.89 -17.07
N ILE A 215 -9.97 14.15 -17.66
CA ILE A 215 -10.71 13.06 -17.02
C ILE A 215 -9.73 11.97 -16.54
N ARG A 216 -8.75 11.60 -17.36
CA ARG A 216 -7.71 10.63 -16.96
C ARG A 216 -6.95 11.11 -15.74
N ARG A 217 -6.53 12.39 -15.71
CA ARG A 217 -5.81 12.99 -14.58
C ARG A 217 -6.68 13.05 -13.31
N VAL A 218 -7.96 13.38 -13.45
CA VAL A 218 -8.95 13.34 -12.35
C VAL A 218 -9.09 11.92 -11.77
N LYS A 219 -9.21 10.90 -12.62
CA LYS A 219 -9.36 9.49 -12.19
C LYS A 219 -8.11 8.94 -11.48
N THR A 220 -6.93 9.50 -11.77
CA THR A 220 -5.65 9.13 -11.15
C THR A 220 -5.23 10.06 -10.01
N SER A 221 -6.08 11.00 -9.59
CA SER A 221 -5.74 11.94 -8.52
C SER A 221 -5.46 11.24 -7.20
N ASN A 222 -4.39 11.68 -6.51
CA ASN A 222 -4.04 11.22 -5.17
C ASN A 222 -5.10 11.58 -4.11
N ASP A 223 -5.98 12.55 -4.43
CA ASP A 223 -7.05 13.01 -3.55
C ASP A 223 -8.34 12.18 -3.67
N PHE A 224 -8.36 11.16 -4.53
CA PHE A 224 -9.52 10.28 -4.70
C PHE A 224 -9.93 9.59 -3.39
N GLY A 225 -8.96 9.25 -2.52
CA GLY A 225 -9.23 8.70 -1.19
C GLY A 225 -9.98 9.67 -0.28
N ILE A 226 -9.68 10.97 -0.37
CA ILE A 226 -10.36 12.02 0.42
C ILE A 226 -11.79 12.24 -0.11
N LEU A 227 -11.94 12.32 -1.44
CA LEU A 227 -13.25 12.44 -2.08
C LEU A 227 -14.17 11.26 -1.72
N TYR A 228 -13.63 10.04 -1.74
CA TYR A 228 -14.37 8.84 -1.34
C TYR A 228 -14.92 8.95 0.08
N LEU A 229 -14.09 9.39 1.04
CA LEU A 229 -14.50 9.56 2.43
C LEU A 229 -15.61 10.61 2.56
N LEU A 230 -15.48 11.77 1.92
CA LEU A 230 -16.51 12.82 1.94
C LEU A 230 -17.83 12.33 1.33
N ALA A 231 -17.76 11.55 0.26
CA ALA A 231 -18.92 11.02 -0.43
C ALA A 231 -19.62 9.92 0.39
N ALA A 232 -18.86 9.04 1.06
CA ALA A 232 -19.40 8.03 1.95
C ALA A 232 -20.12 8.63 3.17
N ALA A 233 -19.78 9.86 3.57
CA ALA A 233 -20.46 10.59 4.64
C ALA A 233 -21.78 11.26 4.22
N GLY A 234 -22.16 11.18 2.94
CA GLY A 234 -23.43 11.75 2.48
C GLY A 234 -23.45 13.28 2.38
N ASP A 235 -22.32 13.97 2.58
CA ASP A 235 -22.24 15.43 2.50
C ASP A 235 -22.02 15.88 1.05
N VAL A 236 -23.13 16.04 0.32
CA VAL A 236 -23.13 16.44 -1.09
C VAL A 236 -22.41 17.79 -1.32
N ALA A 237 -22.44 18.71 -0.34
CA ALA A 237 -21.80 20.02 -0.48
C ALA A 237 -20.27 19.91 -0.35
N ALA A 238 -19.78 19.14 0.62
CA ALA A 238 -18.35 18.87 0.79
C ALA A 238 -17.77 18.06 -0.39
N VAL A 239 -18.54 17.10 -0.91
CA VAL A 239 -18.21 16.35 -2.12
C VAL A 239 -18.08 17.26 -3.33
N GLY A 240 -19.04 18.16 -3.54
CA GLY A 240 -19.00 19.14 -4.63
C GLY A 240 -17.76 20.04 -4.57
N ALA A 241 -17.39 20.50 -3.38
CA ALA A 241 -16.18 21.31 -3.18
C ALA A 241 -14.90 20.52 -3.52
N LYS A 242 -14.80 19.27 -3.05
CA LYS A 242 -13.60 18.45 -3.31
C LYS A 242 -13.49 17.99 -4.76
N CYS A 243 -14.60 17.65 -5.41
CA CYS A 243 -14.63 17.39 -6.85
C CYS A 243 -14.11 18.56 -7.65
N THR A 244 -14.55 19.79 -7.32
CA THR A 244 -14.10 21.02 -7.97
C THR A 244 -12.58 21.15 -7.88
N GLU A 245 -12.01 21.00 -6.68
CA GLU A 245 -10.56 21.09 -6.46
C GLU A 245 -9.78 20.10 -7.34
N ILE A 246 -10.22 18.83 -7.38
CA ILE A 246 -9.59 17.77 -8.17
C ILE A 246 -9.67 18.07 -9.68
N ILE A 247 -10.84 18.51 -10.17
CA ILE A 247 -11.05 18.82 -11.59
C ILE A 247 -10.21 20.04 -12.00
N VAL A 248 -10.19 21.09 -11.18
CA VAL A 248 -9.43 22.32 -11.46
C VAL A 248 -7.93 22.05 -11.47
N GLN A 249 -7.41 21.33 -10.48
CA GLN A 249 -5.99 20.96 -10.45
C GLN A 249 -5.60 20.14 -11.69
N ALA A 250 -6.41 19.13 -12.03
CA ALA A 250 -6.18 18.31 -13.22
C ALA A 250 -6.22 19.13 -14.53
N THR A 251 -7.13 20.10 -14.63
CA THR A 251 -7.24 20.99 -15.78
C THR A 251 -6.01 21.88 -15.93
N VAL A 252 -5.53 22.46 -14.83
CA VAL A 252 -4.36 23.34 -14.83
C VAL A 252 -3.08 22.56 -15.13
N ASP A 253 -2.91 21.37 -14.56
CA ASP A 253 -1.77 20.49 -14.83
C ASP A 253 -1.72 20.09 -16.32
N VAL A 254 -2.85 19.69 -16.90
CA VAL A 254 -2.93 19.36 -18.33
C VAL A 254 -2.58 20.56 -19.21
N CYS A 255 -2.97 21.78 -18.83
CA CYS A 255 -2.60 23.00 -19.57
C CYS A 255 -1.12 23.35 -19.41
N ALA A 256 -0.53 23.11 -18.23
CA ALA A 256 0.89 23.34 -17.99
C ALA A 256 1.78 22.37 -18.79
N GLU A 257 1.30 21.15 -19.02
CA GLU A 257 2.01 20.08 -19.72
C GLU A 257 1.75 20.05 -21.24
N ASN A 258 0.67 20.69 -21.72
CA ASN A 258 0.24 20.63 -23.12
C ASN A 258 -0.19 22.01 -23.64
N PRO A 259 0.65 22.68 -24.47
CA PRO A 259 0.35 23.99 -25.04
C PRO A 259 -0.94 24.05 -25.88
N LEU A 260 -1.30 22.95 -26.54
CA LEU A 260 -2.57 22.86 -27.29
C LEU A 260 -3.77 22.84 -26.34
N ALA A 261 -3.65 22.14 -25.20
CA ALA A 261 -4.68 22.16 -24.18
C ALA A 261 -4.81 23.55 -23.53
N LEU A 262 -3.68 24.23 -23.30
CA LEU A 262 -3.67 25.61 -22.79
C LEU A 262 -4.46 26.55 -23.71
N GLU A 263 -4.18 26.54 -25.01
CA GLU A 263 -4.88 27.37 -26.00
C GLU A 263 -6.40 27.08 -26.02
N ILE A 264 -6.77 25.80 -26.06
CA ILE A 264 -8.18 25.37 -26.10
C ILE A 264 -8.93 25.76 -24.81
N VAL A 265 -8.33 25.51 -23.64
CA VAL A 265 -8.97 25.78 -22.34
C VAL A 265 -9.09 27.29 -22.10
N THR A 266 -8.06 28.07 -22.41
CA THR A 266 -8.11 29.54 -22.27
C THR A 266 -9.11 30.18 -23.23
N ALA A 267 -9.18 29.70 -24.48
CA ALA A 267 -10.19 30.17 -25.43
C ALA A 267 -11.61 29.83 -24.95
N ALA A 268 -11.84 28.62 -24.42
CA ALA A 268 -13.14 28.21 -23.92
C ALA A 268 -13.55 29.00 -22.66
N THR A 269 -12.70 28.99 -21.64
CA THR A 269 -13.01 29.59 -20.33
C THR A 269 -13.03 31.12 -20.36
N GLY A 270 -12.29 31.75 -21.27
CA GLY A 270 -12.34 33.20 -21.50
C GLY A 270 -13.69 33.71 -22.01
N THR A 271 -14.54 32.84 -22.58
CA THR A 271 -15.90 33.19 -23.00
C THR A 271 -16.93 33.09 -21.88
N VAL A 272 -16.55 32.52 -20.72
CA VAL A 272 -17.40 32.40 -19.54
C VAL A 272 -17.01 33.50 -18.57
N GLY A 273 -17.90 34.49 -18.38
CA GLY A 273 -17.58 35.73 -17.67
C GLY A 273 -17.01 35.56 -16.26
N GLU A 274 -17.45 34.53 -15.53
CA GLU A 274 -16.95 34.21 -14.18
C GLU A 274 -15.56 33.55 -14.19
N LEU A 275 -15.17 32.89 -15.29
CA LEU A 275 -13.88 32.21 -15.45
C LEU A 275 -12.81 33.08 -16.11
N ALA A 276 -13.18 34.24 -16.67
CA ALA A 276 -12.28 35.08 -17.47
C ALA A 276 -10.98 35.47 -16.75
N LYS A 277 -11.04 35.72 -15.43
CA LYS A 277 -9.85 36.07 -14.63
C LYS A 277 -8.91 34.89 -14.44
N GLY A 278 -9.45 33.69 -14.18
CA GLY A 278 -8.67 32.46 -14.10
C GLY A 278 -8.07 32.07 -15.46
N SER A 279 -8.80 32.30 -16.55
CA SER A 279 -8.31 32.07 -17.93
C SER A 279 -7.12 32.97 -18.27
N LEU A 280 -7.16 34.24 -17.86
CA LEU A 280 -6.05 35.17 -18.09
C LEU A 280 -4.80 34.72 -17.31
N ALA A 281 -4.97 34.37 -16.03
CA ALA A 281 -3.89 33.86 -15.21
C ALA A 281 -3.31 32.54 -15.75
N LEU A 282 -4.15 31.65 -16.28
CA LEU A 282 -3.72 30.40 -16.90
C LEU A 282 -2.88 30.65 -18.15
N TYR A 283 -3.30 31.59 -19.01
CA TYR A 283 -2.56 32.02 -20.20
C TYR A 283 -1.20 32.64 -19.84
N ASP A 284 -1.15 33.44 -18.78
CA ASP A 284 0.07 34.11 -18.29
C ASP A 284 1.02 33.16 -17.52
N GLY A 285 0.65 31.89 -17.35
CA GLY A 285 1.43 30.89 -16.61
C GLY A 285 1.35 31.05 -15.08
N ASP A 286 0.46 31.89 -14.56
CA ASP A 286 0.16 32.01 -13.13
C ASP A 286 -0.85 30.94 -12.70
N TYR A 287 -0.37 29.69 -12.68
CA TYR A 287 -1.18 28.51 -12.35
C TYR A 287 -1.79 28.58 -10.95
N LYS A 288 -1.13 29.23 -9.99
CA LYS A 288 -1.64 29.37 -8.62
C LYS A 288 -2.89 30.26 -8.59
N THR A 289 -2.85 31.38 -9.29
CA THR A 289 -4.02 32.26 -9.42
C THR A 289 -5.11 31.59 -10.25
N ALA A 290 -4.75 30.88 -11.33
CA ALA A 290 -5.71 30.13 -12.14
C ALA A 290 -6.49 29.09 -11.32
N ILE A 291 -5.79 28.29 -10.48
CA ILE A 291 -6.40 27.31 -9.57
C ILE A 291 -7.37 27.99 -8.60
N SER A 292 -6.96 29.10 -7.97
CA SER A 292 -7.80 29.81 -7.00
C SER A 292 -9.09 30.35 -7.63
N GLU A 293 -9.00 30.94 -8.82
CA GLU A 293 -10.13 31.57 -9.51
C GLU A 293 -11.10 30.51 -10.08
N PHE A 294 -10.59 29.43 -10.68
CA PHE A 294 -11.43 28.34 -11.19
C PHE A 294 -12.11 27.54 -10.08
N THR A 295 -11.47 27.41 -8.91
CA THR A 295 -12.07 26.76 -7.73
C THR A 295 -13.20 27.61 -7.16
N ALA A 296 -13.05 28.94 -7.12
CA ALA A 296 -14.02 29.87 -6.54
C ALA A 296 -15.40 29.84 -7.23
N VAL A 297 -15.44 29.49 -8.51
CA VAL A 297 -16.69 29.43 -9.29
C VAL A 297 -17.30 28.03 -9.37
N GLY A 298 -16.65 27.01 -8.79
CA GLY A 298 -17.15 25.63 -8.83
C GLY A 298 -18.55 25.45 -8.23
N THR A 299 -18.87 26.21 -7.17
CA THR A 299 -20.21 26.23 -6.55
C THR A 299 -21.29 26.60 -7.55
N THR A 300 -21.01 27.56 -8.44
CA THR A 300 -21.91 27.98 -9.51
C THR A 300 -21.99 26.94 -10.63
N LEU A 301 -20.83 26.42 -11.07
CA LEU A 301 -20.76 25.51 -12.23
C LEU A 301 -21.35 24.12 -11.97
N LEU A 302 -21.24 23.63 -10.73
CA LEU A 302 -21.75 22.31 -10.31
C LEU A 302 -23.00 22.40 -9.41
N GLY A 303 -23.45 23.60 -9.06
CA GLY A 303 -24.71 23.84 -8.35
C GLY A 303 -24.76 23.36 -6.88
N TYR A 304 -23.62 23.02 -6.27
CA TYR A 304 -23.57 22.61 -4.87
C TYR A 304 -23.71 23.81 -3.91
N GLY A 305 -24.50 23.64 -2.84
CA GLY A 305 -24.82 24.72 -1.89
C GLY A 305 -26.13 25.49 -2.17
N THR A 306 -26.91 25.07 -3.17
CA THR A 306 -28.26 25.60 -3.48
C THR A 306 -29.34 24.51 -3.33
N ILE A 307 -30.64 24.88 -3.40
CA ILE A 307 -31.78 23.96 -3.20
C ILE A 307 -31.89 22.89 -4.33
N GLY A 308 -31.20 23.07 -5.46
CA GLY A 308 -31.21 22.14 -6.60
C GLY A 308 -29.82 21.65 -6.98
N GLN A 309 -29.24 20.76 -6.16
CA GLN A 309 -27.92 20.15 -6.42
C GLN A 309 -27.91 19.32 -7.72
N ALA A 310 -26.77 19.27 -8.41
CA ALA A 310 -26.62 18.48 -9.62
C ALA A 310 -26.85 16.98 -9.35
N LYS A 311 -27.63 16.34 -10.23
CA LYS A 311 -27.99 14.92 -10.14
C LYS A 311 -26.74 14.00 -10.07
N THR A 312 -25.68 14.34 -10.80
CA THR A 312 -24.41 13.61 -10.84
C THR A 312 -23.65 13.64 -9.51
N LEU A 313 -23.70 14.74 -8.76
CA LEU A 313 -23.13 14.83 -7.41
C LEU A 313 -23.89 13.94 -6.42
N ILE A 314 -25.23 13.94 -6.49
CA ILE A 314 -26.06 13.06 -5.68
C ILE A 314 -25.77 11.58 -5.99
N GLU A 315 -25.64 11.24 -7.27
CA GLU A 315 -25.28 9.89 -7.71
C GLU A 315 -23.86 9.48 -7.31
N LEU A 316 -22.89 10.40 -7.32
CA LEU A 316 -21.53 10.17 -6.82
C LEU A 316 -21.55 9.91 -5.30
N THR A 317 -22.25 10.74 -4.54
CA THR A 317 -22.42 10.55 -3.09
C THR A 317 -23.11 9.21 -2.79
N ALA A 318 -24.15 8.84 -3.54
CA ALA A 318 -24.82 7.55 -3.40
C ALA A 318 -23.88 6.38 -3.72
N ALA A 319 -23.10 6.46 -4.80
CA ALA A 319 -22.13 5.42 -5.16
C ALA A 319 -21.04 5.23 -4.10
N ALA A 320 -20.60 6.29 -3.42
CA ALA A 320 -19.65 6.18 -2.32
C ALA A 320 -20.26 5.53 -1.08
N VAL A 321 -21.54 5.79 -0.79
CA VAL A 321 -22.27 5.11 0.30
C VAL A 321 -22.42 3.62 -0.01
N GLU A 322 -22.71 3.27 -1.26
CA GLU A 322 -22.78 1.89 -1.77
C GLU A 322 -21.41 1.19 -1.84
N GLN A 323 -20.32 1.96 -1.97
CA GLN A 323 -18.94 1.45 -1.86
C GLN A 323 -18.43 1.40 -0.41
N GLY A 324 -18.95 2.27 0.46
CA GLY A 324 -18.55 2.53 1.85
C GLY A 324 -18.79 1.37 2.82
N VAL A 325 -19.12 0.19 2.31
CA VAL A 325 -19.56 -0.94 3.10
C VAL A 325 -18.58 -2.03 2.87
N MET A 326 -17.87 -2.36 3.95
CA MET A 326 -17.09 -3.56 4.17
C MET A 326 -16.93 -4.41 2.91
N GLY A 327 -15.73 -4.35 2.33
CA GLY A 327 -15.33 -5.44 1.44
C GLY A 327 -15.61 -6.75 2.17
N TRP A 328 -16.11 -7.73 1.43
CA TRP A 328 -16.50 -9.02 1.96
C TRP A 328 -15.28 -9.78 2.49
N LYS A 329 -14.85 -9.44 3.71
CA LYS A 329 -13.54 -9.83 4.28
C LYS A 329 -13.65 -10.37 5.69
N ASP A 330 -14.77 -10.14 6.34
CA ASP A 330 -15.00 -10.49 7.73
C ASP A 330 -15.57 -11.90 7.84
N TYR A 331 -15.00 -12.70 8.74
CA TYR A 331 -15.41 -14.08 8.97
C TYR A 331 -16.88 -14.18 9.41
N GLU A 332 -17.37 -13.26 10.24
CA GLU A 332 -18.74 -13.33 10.76
C GLU A 332 -19.77 -12.92 9.71
N LEU A 333 -19.39 -12.05 8.76
CA LEU A 333 -20.20 -11.75 7.57
C LEU A 333 -20.35 -12.98 6.68
N GLU A 334 -19.26 -13.72 6.47
CA GLU A 334 -19.26 -14.98 5.71
C GLU A 334 -20.18 -16.02 6.39
N CYS A 335 -20.06 -16.20 7.70
CA CYS A 335 -20.92 -17.09 8.48
C CYS A 335 -22.41 -16.73 8.34
N ALA A 336 -22.75 -15.45 8.49
CA ALA A 336 -24.13 -14.96 8.33
C ALA A 336 -24.68 -15.24 6.93
N TYR A 337 -23.85 -15.04 5.90
CA TYR A 337 -24.24 -15.32 4.52
C TYR A 337 -24.41 -16.81 4.25
N LYS A 338 -23.48 -17.66 4.69
CA LYS A 338 -23.60 -19.11 4.49
C LYS A 338 -24.88 -19.65 5.14
N ALA A 339 -25.23 -19.16 6.33
CA ALA A 339 -26.50 -19.47 6.97
C ALA A 339 -27.70 -18.98 6.14
N TYR A 340 -27.70 -17.72 5.71
CA TYR A 340 -28.76 -17.14 4.87
C TYR A 340 -28.95 -17.87 3.53
N ALA A 341 -27.86 -18.19 2.85
CA ALA A 341 -27.86 -18.83 1.54
C ALA A 341 -28.15 -20.34 1.60
N GLY A 342 -28.23 -20.93 2.80
CA GLY A 342 -28.43 -22.37 2.99
C GLY A 342 -27.18 -23.19 2.62
N LEU A 343 -26.00 -22.59 2.70
CA LEU A 343 -24.70 -23.21 2.43
C LEU A 343 -24.07 -23.84 3.69
N ALA A 344 -24.69 -23.63 4.85
CA ALA A 344 -24.33 -24.27 6.11
C ALA A 344 -25.53 -25.05 6.67
N SER A 345 -25.26 -26.10 7.43
CA SER A 345 -26.30 -26.89 8.10
C SER A 345 -26.99 -26.05 9.20
N GLU A 346 -28.22 -26.43 9.56
CA GLU A 346 -28.99 -25.73 10.60
C GLU A 346 -28.20 -25.64 11.91
N ASN A 347 -28.26 -24.49 12.59
CA ASN A 347 -27.56 -24.19 13.85
C ASN A 347 -26.04 -23.93 13.74
N THR A 348 -25.45 -24.06 12.54
CA THR A 348 -24.05 -23.67 12.30
C THR A 348 -23.85 -22.18 12.56
N TYR A 349 -22.72 -21.83 13.16
CA TYR A 349 -22.35 -20.47 13.61
C TYR A 349 -23.35 -19.83 14.59
N GLY A 350 -24.24 -20.63 15.19
CA GLY A 350 -25.31 -20.17 16.07
C GLY A 350 -26.53 -19.59 15.35
N TYR A 351 -26.69 -19.86 14.06
CA TYR A 351 -27.86 -19.42 13.28
C TYR A 351 -28.88 -20.55 13.11
N LYS A 352 -30.11 -20.29 13.54
CA LYS A 352 -31.26 -21.18 13.36
C LYS A 352 -32.31 -20.48 12.49
N LEU A 353 -32.14 -20.58 11.18
CA LEU A 353 -33.00 -19.95 10.18
C LEU A 353 -33.09 -20.79 8.91
N ASN A 354 -34.18 -20.63 8.17
CA ASN A 354 -34.35 -21.26 6.86
C ASN A 354 -33.61 -20.45 5.78
N GLN A 355 -33.23 -21.11 4.69
CA GLN A 355 -32.65 -20.45 3.52
C GLN A 355 -33.51 -19.26 3.06
N GLY A 356 -32.89 -18.10 2.89
CA GLY A 356 -33.54 -16.87 2.44
C GLY A 356 -34.28 -16.07 3.54
N ASP A 357 -34.32 -16.55 4.79
CA ASP A 357 -35.01 -15.86 5.89
C ASP A 357 -34.20 -14.66 6.43
N TRP A 358 -34.35 -13.53 5.75
CA TRP A 358 -33.68 -12.27 6.06
C TRP A 358 -34.04 -11.71 7.44
N GLU A 359 -35.33 -11.74 7.80
CA GLU A 359 -35.82 -11.14 9.04
C GLU A 359 -35.25 -11.87 10.25
N THR A 360 -35.26 -13.20 10.23
CA THR A 360 -34.66 -14.01 11.30
C THR A 360 -33.15 -13.83 11.38
N LEU A 361 -32.46 -13.75 10.24
CA LEU A 361 -31.02 -13.51 10.19
C LEU A 361 -30.64 -12.21 10.91
N MET A 362 -31.31 -11.10 10.58
CA MET A 362 -31.00 -9.79 11.17
C MET A 362 -31.17 -9.79 12.68
N ILE A 363 -32.19 -10.50 13.19
CA ILE A 363 -32.40 -10.68 14.63
C ILE A 363 -31.27 -11.51 15.26
N GLN A 364 -30.82 -12.58 14.59
CA GLN A 364 -29.81 -13.51 15.12
C GLN A 364 -28.35 -13.03 14.95
N MET A 365 -28.09 -12.12 14.01
CA MET A 365 -26.78 -11.47 13.90
C MET A 365 -26.44 -10.70 15.19
N ARG A 366 -27.45 -10.21 15.92
CA ARG A 366 -27.34 -9.59 17.25
C ARG A 366 -26.24 -8.53 17.33
N GLY A 367 -25.24 -8.77 18.17
CA GLY A 367 -24.20 -7.80 18.45
C GLY A 367 -23.29 -7.53 17.25
N TYR A 368 -23.14 -8.49 16.32
CA TYR A 368 -22.40 -8.27 15.10
C TYR A 368 -23.08 -7.22 14.21
N TYR A 369 -24.40 -7.33 13.99
CA TYR A 369 -25.15 -6.28 13.27
C TYR A 369 -25.01 -4.91 13.97
N ASN A 370 -25.10 -4.88 15.30
CA ASN A 370 -24.91 -3.64 16.06
C ASN A 370 -23.51 -3.05 15.89
N GLN A 371 -22.47 -3.88 15.75
CA GLN A 371 -21.12 -3.43 15.41
C GLN A 371 -21.10 -2.77 14.03
N LEU A 372 -21.68 -3.40 13.01
CA LEU A 372 -21.72 -2.83 11.65
C LEU A 372 -22.39 -1.45 11.62
N VAL A 373 -23.51 -1.33 12.32
CA VAL A 373 -24.23 -0.06 12.48
C VAL A 373 -23.40 0.97 13.23
N ARG A 374 -22.76 0.57 14.33
CA ARG A 374 -21.91 1.46 15.14
C ARG A 374 -20.73 1.99 14.32
N GLU A 375 -20.01 1.13 13.62
CA GLU A 375 -18.88 1.52 12.77
C GLU A 375 -19.32 2.49 11.68
N ARG A 376 -20.48 2.26 11.06
CA ARG A 376 -21.04 3.22 10.09
C ARG A 376 -21.38 4.57 10.73
N LYS A 377 -21.97 4.56 11.93
CA LYS A 377 -22.26 5.78 12.69
C LYS A 377 -20.98 6.52 13.10
N ASP A 378 -19.95 5.81 13.51
CA ASP A 378 -18.66 6.38 13.91
C ASP A 378 -17.96 7.03 12.72
N ALA A 379 -17.90 6.35 11.58
CA ALA A 379 -17.38 6.92 10.33
C ALA A 379 -18.17 8.18 9.92
N TYR A 380 -19.50 8.12 9.96
CA TYR A 380 -20.35 9.28 9.63
C TYR A 380 -20.11 10.48 10.56
N LYS A 381 -19.91 10.25 11.87
CA LYS A 381 -19.55 11.30 12.83
C LYS A 381 -18.18 11.90 12.53
N GLU A 382 -17.17 11.06 12.35
CA GLU A 382 -15.78 11.47 12.12
C GLU A 382 -15.68 12.37 10.89
N ILE A 383 -16.28 11.94 9.78
CA ILE A 383 -16.21 12.68 8.51
C ILE A 383 -17.01 13.99 8.59
N GLY A 384 -18.17 13.98 9.25
CA GLY A 384 -18.98 15.17 9.44
C GLY A 384 -18.48 16.12 10.53
N GLY A 385 -17.37 15.79 11.22
CA GLY A 385 -16.90 16.54 12.40
C GLY A 385 -17.95 16.61 13.53
N LYS A 386 -18.86 15.64 13.59
CA LYS A 386 -19.99 15.63 14.54
C LYS A 386 -19.60 14.93 15.82
N THR A 387 -20.00 15.50 16.96
CA THR A 387 -19.85 14.86 18.27
C THR A 387 -20.99 13.90 18.62
N GLY A 388 -22.09 13.93 17.85
CA GLY A 388 -23.26 13.08 18.04
C GLY A 388 -24.17 13.07 16.80
N LEU A 389 -25.19 12.20 16.80
CA LEU A 389 -26.16 12.02 15.72
C LEU A 389 -27.57 12.35 16.19
N THR A 390 -28.40 12.90 15.31
CA THR A 390 -29.85 12.99 15.56
C THR A 390 -30.51 11.61 15.45
N ALA A 391 -31.76 11.50 15.93
CA ALA A 391 -32.53 10.28 15.82
C ALA A 391 -32.78 9.91 14.35
N GLU A 392 -33.06 10.90 13.50
CA GLU A 392 -33.28 10.73 12.08
C GLU A 392 -32.02 10.24 11.36
N GLU A 393 -30.85 10.81 11.69
CA GLU A 393 -29.56 10.38 11.15
C GLU A 393 -29.24 8.94 11.56
N SER A 394 -29.46 8.60 12.82
CA SER A 394 -29.28 7.23 13.32
C SER A 394 -30.18 6.22 12.59
N ALA A 395 -31.47 6.52 12.46
CA ALA A 395 -32.44 5.66 11.79
C ALA A 395 -32.24 5.57 10.27
N MET A 396 -31.69 6.62 9.65
CA MET A 396 -31.24 6.59 8.25
C MET A 396 -30.08 5.61 8.08
N ILE A 397 -29.04 5.73 8.91
CA ILE A 397 -27.85 4.89 8.83
C ILE A 397 -28.20 3.41 9.06
N GLU A 398 -29.04 3.10 10.04
CA GLU A 398 -29.52 1.73 10.28
C GLU A 398 -30.21 1.14 9.05
N ARG A 399 -31.16 1.86 8.45
CA ARG A 399 -31.85 1.42 7.23
C ARG A 399 -30.90 1.22 6.05
N GLN A 400 -29.88 2.07 5.92
CA GLN A 400 -28.87 1.94 4.87
C GLN A 400 -28.04 0.66 5.06
N VAL A 401 -27.55 0.40 6.27
CA VAL A 401 -26.77 -0.81 6.58
C VAL A 401 -27.59 -2.06 6.28
N GLU A 402 -28.85 -2.12 6.71
CA GLU A 402 -29.72 -3.27 6.45
C GLU A 402 -30.01 -3.46 4.95
N THR A 403 -30.46 -2.41 4.27
CA THR A 403 -30.80 -2.45 2.84
C THR A 403 -29.62 -2.95 2.02
N GLU A 404 -28.44 -2.47 2.36
CA GLU A 404 -27.23 -2.83 1.64
C GLU A 404 -26.75 -4.24 1.92
N LEU A 405 -26.76 -4.65 3.19
CA LEU A 405 -26.40 -6.01 3.58
C LEU A 405 -27.30 -7.00 2.83
N ARG A 406 -28.61 -6.71 2.76
CA ARG A 406 -29.58 -7.52 2.03
C ARG A 406 -29.25 -7.60 0.55
N ARG A 407 -29.06 -6.43 -0.09
CA ARG A 407 -28.71 -6.34 -1.50
C ARG A 407 -27.45 -7.15 -1.82
N LYS A 408 -26.42 -7.08 -0.97
CA LYS A 408 -25.17 -7.84 -1.14
C LYS A 408 -25.38 -9.35 -1.00
N PHE A 409 -26.17 -9.78 -0.03
CA PHE A 409 -26.44 -11.21 0.19
C PHE A 409 -27.25 -11.80 -0.97
N GLU A 410 -28.28 -11.09 -1.42
CA GLU A 410 -29.11 -11.48 -2.57
C GLU A 410 -28.27 -11.48 -3.87
N ALA A 411 -27.45 -10.44 -4.10
CA ALA A 411 -26.55 -10.38 -5.25
C ALA A 411 -25.52 -11.51 -5.22
N ARG A 412 -24.93 -11.82 -4.05
CA ARG A 412 -23.97 -12.91 -3.93
C ARG A 412 -24.63 -14.25 -4.23
N ALA A 413 -25.78 -14.54 -3.62
CA ALA A 413 -26.55 -15.75 -3.88
C ALA A 413 -26.88 -15.94 -5.37
N ALA A 414 -27.18 -14.86 -6.10
CA ALA A 414 -27.42 -14.91 -7.54
C ALA A 414 -26.15 -15.18 -8.39
N ASN A 415 -24.95 -14.98 -7.83
CA ASN A 415 -23.67 -15.05 -8.55
C ASN A 415 -22.71 -16.12 -8.02
N GLU A 416 -23.14 -17.00 -7.10
CA GLU A 416 -22.30 -18.06 -6.52
C GLU A 416 -21.60 -18.93 -7.57
N LYS A 417 -22.27 -19.22 -8.68
CA LYS A 417 -21.66 -19.97 -9.79
C LYS A 417 -20.45 -19.25 -10.39
N LEU A 418 -20.55 -17.94 -10.60
CA LEU A 418 -19.44 -17.13 -11.14
C LEU A 418 -18.30 -17.03 -10.12
N ILE A 419 -18.62 -16.92 -8.84
CA ILE A 419 -17.62 -16.93 -7.76
C ILE A 419 -16.88 -18.27 -7.73
N ALA A 420 -17.59 -19.39 -7.85
CA ALA A 420 -16.98 -20.72 -7.91
C ALA A 420 -16.07 -20.93 -9.14
N GLU A 421 -16.49 -20.44 -10.32
CA GLU A 421 -15.67 -20.48 -11.54
C GLU A 421 -14.37 -19.68 -11.38
N ARG A 422 -14.45 -18.48 -10.77
CA ARG A 422 -13.27 -17.64 -10.46
C ARG A 422 -12.39 -18.26 -9.39
N GLN A 423 -12.98 -18.88 -8.37
CA GLN A 423 -12.22 -19.60 -7.36
C GLN A 423 -11.36 -20.68 -8.02
N ALA A 424 -11.93 -21.49 -8.93
CA ALA A 424 -11.17 -22.52 -9.63
C ALA A 424 -10.02 -21.97 -10.50
N GLU A 425 -10.17 -20.77 -11.07
CA GLU A 425 -9.08 -20.06 -11.74
C GLU A 425 -8.00 -19.62 -10.75
N TYR A 426 -8.41 -19.01 -9.63
CA TYR A 426 -7.51 -18.49 -8.61
C TYR A 426 -6.75 -19.59 -7.87
N GLU A 427 -7.33 -20.77 -7.70
CA GLU A 427 -6.61 -21.94 -7.16
C GLU A 427 -5.36 -22.25 -8.00
N LYS A 428 -5.46 -22.21 -9.34
CA LYS A 428 -4.31 -22.45 -10.24
C LYS A 428 -3.26 -21.35 -10.13
N ILE A 429 -3.69 -20.09 -10.09
CA ILE A 429 -2.80 -18.93 -9.97
C ILE A 429 -2.05 -18.96 -8.63
N ILE A 430 -2.77 -19.20 -7.53
CA ILE A 430 -2.20 -19.24 -6.18
C ILE A 430 -1.27 -20.45 -6.02
N GLN A 431 -1.61 -21.61 -6.60
CA GLN A 431 -0.68 -22.74 -6.67
C GLN A 431 0.63 -22.33 -7.36
N SER A 432 0.56 -21.69 -8.52
CA SER A 432 1.75 -21.20 -9.23
C SER A 432 2.55 -20.18 -8.40
N PHE A 433 1.88 -19.30 -7.65
CA PHE A 433 2.57 -18.39 -6.71
C PHE A 433 3.32 -19.14 -5.61
N LYS A 434 2.73 -20.20 -5.05
CA LYS A 434 3.39 -21.02 -4.03
C LYS A 434 4.56 -21.81 -4.59
N ASP A 435 4.40 -22.43 -5.76
CA ASP A 435 5.45 -23.20 -6.42
C ASP A 435 6.68 -22.33 -6.76
N ASN A 436 6.45 -21.05 -7.05
CA ASN A 436 7.50 -20.05 -7.30
C ASN A 436 7.93 -19.27 -6.04
N LYS A 437 7.48 -19.68 -4.85
CA LYS A 437 7.79 -19.05 -3.54
C LYS A 437 7.43 -17.57 -3.45
N LEU A 438 6.51 -17.09 -4.29
CA LEU A 438 6.04 -15.70 -4.30
C LEU A 438 5.22 -15.34 -3.07
N LEU A 439 4.68 -16.32 -2.36
CA LEU A 439 3.94 -16.10 -1.12
C LEU A 439 4.79 -16.29 0.15
N SER A 440 6.05 -16.67 0.03
CA SER A 440 6.94 -16.86 1.18
C SER A 440 7.10 -15.57 1.99
N ARG A 441 7.03 -15.67 3.32
CA ARG A 441 7.31 -14.53 4.19
C ARG A 441 8.79 -14.15 4.10
N LEU A 442 9.10 -12.86 4.29
CA LEU A 442 10.46 -12.28 4.29
C LEU A 442 11.17 -12.22 2.93
N ASP A 443 10.67 -12.94 1.93
CA ASP A 443 11.10 -12.79 0.55
C ASP A 443 10.44 -11.58 -0.11
N TYR A 444 11.05 -11.08 -1.19
CA TYR A 444 10.49 -10.02 -2.05
C TYR A 444 10.01 -8.74 -1.33
N GLY A 445 10.60 -8.42 -0.17
CA GLY A 445 10.28 -7.22 0.62
C GLY A 445 9.07 -7.34 1.53
N TYR A 446 8.49 -8.54 1.69
CA TYR A 446 7.39 -8.76 2.62
C TYR A 446 7.83 -8.74 4.08
N LYS A 447 7.09 -8.02 4.93
CA LYS A 447 7.34 -7.97 6.37
C LYS A 447 6.81 -9.22 7.07
N SER A 448 7.41 -9.62 8.20
CA SER A 448 6.94 -10.76 9.00
C SER A 448 5.49 -10.61 9.45
N SER A 449 5.01 -9.38 9.68
CA SER A 449 3.65 -9.08 10.12
C SER A 449 2.63 -8.86 8.99
N MET A 450 3.06 -8.88 7.73
CA MET A 450 2.15 -8.63 6.60
C MET A 450 1.13 -9.78 6.49
N SER A 451 -0.15 -9.46 6.27
CA SER A 451 -1.18 -10.49 6.09
C SER A 451 -0.95 -11.27 4.79
N VAL A 452 -1.53 -12.45 4.68
CA VAL A 452 -1.47 -13.21 3.42
C VAL A 452 -2.38 -12.58 2.36
N GLU A 453 -3.50 -11.99 2.77
CA GLU A 453 -4.40 -11.25 1.90
C GLU A 453 -3.69 -10.06 1.24
N ASP A 454 -2.87 -9.30 1.97
CA ASP A 454 -2.12 -8.17 1.41
C ASP A 454 -1.08 -8.62 0.38
N ARG A 455 -0.38 -9.72 0.66
CA ARG A 455 0.57 -10.32 -0.29
C ARG A 455 -0.12 -10.80 -1.56
N LEU A 456 -1.24 -11.53 -1.42
CA LEU A 456 -2.03 -11.99 -2.56
C LEU A 456 -2.51 -10.81 -3.41
N ARG A 457 -3.09 -9.76 -2.82
CA ARG A 457 -3.50 -8.54 -3.55
C ARG A 457 -2.36 -7.94 -4.35
N SER A 458 -1.18 -7.82 -3.73
CA SER A 458 0.01 -7.30 -4.38
C SER A 458 0.38 -8.15 -5.60
N LEU A 459 0.42 -9.47 -5.45
CA LEU A 459 0.74 -10.39 -6.54
C LEU A 459 -0.29 -10.37 -7.67
N PHE A 460 -1.60 -10.37 -7.34
CA PHE A 460 -2.66 -10.26 -8.35
C PHE A 460 -2.61 -8.91 -9.09
N SER A 461 -2.30 -7.82 -8.39
CA SER A 461 -2.10 -6.50 -9.01
C SER A 461 -0.90 -6.48 -9.94
N ILE A 462 0.25 -7.01 -9.52
CA ILE A 462 1.44 -7.12 -10.37
C ILE A 462 1.16 -8.02 -11.57
N ARG A 463 0.49 -9.16 -11.37
CA ARG A 463 0.05 -10.05 -12.45
C ARG A 463 -0.75 -9.30 -13.50
N GLN A 464 -1.73 -8.50 -13.07
CA GLN A 464 -2.54 -7.69 -13.99
C GLN A 464 -1.70 -6.63 -14.70
N ASN A 465 -0.84 -5.90 -14.00
CA ASN A 465 0.02 -4.89 -14.63
C ASN A 465 0.94 -5.50 -15.70
N ILE A 466 1.49 -6.69 -15.46
CA ILE A 466 2.33 -7.40 -16.43
C ILE A 466 1.50 -7.85 -17.64
N LEU A 467 0.28 -8.33 -17.42
CA LEU A 467 -0.65 -8.64 -18.51
C LEU A 467 -0.97 -7.39 -19.34
N ASP A 468 -1.23 -6.25 -18.70
CA ASP A 468 -1.52 -5.00 -19.40
C ASP A 468 -0.31 -4.53 -20.23
N ILE A 469 0.92 -4.71 -19.74
CA ILE A 469 2.17 -4.43 -20.47
C ILE A 469 2.27 -5.23 -21.78
N VAL A 470 1.76 -6.46 -21.80
CA VAL A 470 1.76 -7.33 -22.99
C VAL A 470 0.44 -7.26 -23.78
N GLY A 471 -0.41 -6.26 -23.50
CA GLY A 471 -1.68 -6.06 -24.20
C GLY A 471 -2.80 -7.03 -23.82
N GLY A 472 -2.72 -7.65 -22.64
CA GLY A 472 -3.69 -8.61 -22.11
C GLY A 472 -3.55 -10.03 -22.66
N ASP A 473 -2.63 -10.28 -23.59
CA ASP A 473 -2.43 -11.59 -24.20
C ASP A 473 -1.49 -12.46 -23.37
N ILE A 474 -2.04 -13.33 -22.52
CA ILE A 474 -1.26 -14.28 -21.73
C ILE A 474 -0.49 -15.31 -22.60
N SER A 475 -0.84 -15.45 -23.89
CA SER A 475 -0.18 -16.42 -24.78
C SER A 475 1.28 -16.08 -25.08
N VAL A 476 1.70 -14.83 -24.87
CA VAL A 476 3.10 -14.40 -24.99
C VAL A 476 4.01 -15.14 -24.02
N PHE A 477 3.48 -15.61 -22.88
CA PHE A 477 4.21 -16.42 -21.89
C PHE A 477 4.32 -17.89 -22.30
N GLY A 478 4.06 -18.22 -23.56
CA GLY A 478 4.31 -19.53 -24.16
C GLY A 478 3.10 -20.46 -24.20
N LYS A 479 3.38 -21.77 -24.18
CA LYS A 479 2.34 -22.81 -24.30
C LYS A 479 1.45 -22.84 -23.06
N GLU A 480 0.18 -23.18 -23.24
CA GLU A 480 -0.88 -23.13 -22.22
C GLU A 480 -0.46 -23.70 -20.85
N SER A 481 0.17 -24.87 -20.83
CA SER A 481 0.62 -25.55 -19.59
C SER A 481 1.75 -24.85 -18.84
N LYS A 482 2.32 -23.77 -19.38
CA LYS A 482 3.46 -23.03 -18.81
C LYS A 482 3.20 -21.54 -18.63
N ARG A 483 2.05 -21.04 -19.07
CA ARG A 483 1.74 -19.60 -19.06
C ARG A 483 1.76 -19.01 -17.66
N GLU A 484 1.05 -19.64 -16.70
CA GLU A 484 1.00 -19.15 -15.31
C GLU A 484 2.36 -19.30 -14.60
N ASP A 485 3.09 -20.38 -14.84
CA ASP A 485 4.47 -20.55 -14.32
C ASP A 485 5.37 -19.41 -14.80
N ASN A 486 5.38 -19.14 -16.12
CA ASN A 486 6.21 -18.11 -16.73
C ASN A 486 5.78 -16.69 -16.33
N LEU A 487 4.47 -16.45 -16.18
CA LEU A 487 3.94 -15.19 -15.66
C LEU A 487 4.31 -15.01 -14.18
N SER A 488 4.30 -16.08 -13.37
CA SER A 488 4.78 -16.05 -11.99
C SER A 488 6.27 -15.76 -11.92
N TRP A 489 7.06 -16.30 -12.86
CA TRP A 489 8.46 -15.93 -12.98
C TRP A 489 8.66 -14.45 -13.34
N ALA A 490 7.83 -13.90 -14.24
CA ALA A 490 7.83 -12.47 -14.53
C ALA A 490 7.46 -11.62 -13.31
N ILE A 491 6.51 -12.05 -12.47
CA ILE A 491 6.19 -11.40 -11.19
C ILE A 491 7.41 -11.43 -10.25
N ALA A 492 8.12 -12.55 -10.16
CA ALA A 492 9.34 -12.66 -9.36
C ALA A 492 10.41 -11.65 -9.82
N GLN A 493 10.59 -11.49 -11.14
CA GLN A 493 11.52 -10.51 -11.71
C GLN A 493 11.05 -9.07 -11.47
N TRP A 494 9.75 -8.79 -11.59
CA TRP A 494 9.17 -7.49 -11.26
C TRP A 494 9.46 -7.08 -9.82
N LEU A 495 9.34 -8.02 -8.88
CA LEU A 495 9.66 -7.79 -7.46
C LEU A 495 11.16 -7.64 -7.25
N THR A 496 11.97 -8.48 -7.90
CA THR A 496 13.44 -8.48 -7.77
C THR A 496 14.07 -7.18 -8.28
N PHE A 497 13.62 -6.66 -9.43
CA PHE A 497 14.13 -5.40 -9.97
C PHE A 497 13.55 -4.17 -9.25
N GLY A 498 12.43 -4.32 -8.53
CA GLY A 498 11.90 -3.27 -7.67
C GLY A 498 11.60 -1.99 -8.45
N LYS A 499 12.25 -0.88 -8.09
CA LYS A 499 12.07 0.41 -8.77
C LYS A 499 12.75 0.49 -10.14
N ASP A 500 13.72 -0.38 -10.42
CA ASP A 500 14.45 -0.41 -11.69
C ASP A 500 13.61 -1.11 -12.77
N ARG A 501 12.57 -0.43 -13.23
CA ARG A 501 11.65 -0.96 -14.25
C ARG A 501 12.33 -1.14 -15.60
N ALA A 502 13.40 -0.41 -15.89
CA ALA A 502 14.17 -0.58 -17.12
C ALA A 502 14.74 -1.99 -17.24
N LYS A 503 15.35 -2.53 -16.16
CA LYS A 503 15.81 -3.93 -16.13
C LYS A 503 14.69 -4.94 -16.36
N PHE A 504 13.51 -4.68 -15.80
CA PHE A 504 12.34 -5.54 -16.03
C PHE A 504 11.94 -5.57 -17.50
N TYR A 505 11.78 -4.41 -18.14
CA TYR A 505 11.42 -4.34 -19.57
C TYR A 505 12.49 -4.96 -20.47
N GLN A 506 13.78 -4.76 -20.16
CA GLN A 506 14.87 -5.41 -20.89
C GLN A 506 14.78 -6.93 -20.77
N TRP A 507 14.64 -7.45 -19.54
CA TRP A 507 14.49 -8.88 -19.29
C TRP A 507 13.28 -9.48 -20.03
N MET A 508 12.14 -8.78 -20.06
CA MET A 508 10.94 -9.20 -20.80
C MET A 508 11.22 -9.33 -22.32
N ARG A 509 12.04 -8.44 -22.90
CA ARG A 509 12.44 -8.53 -24.32
C ARG A 509 13.40 -9.67 -24.58
N GLU A 510 14.41 -9.84 -23.72
CA GLU A 510 15.41 -10.92 -23.82
C GLU A 510 14.76 -12.31 -23.76
N ASN A 511 13.64 -12.44 -23.05
CA ASN A 511 12.86 -13.69 -22.96
C ASN A 511 11.77 -13.80 -24.04
N GLY A 512 11.67 -12.83 -24.95
CA GLY A 512 10.71 -12.85 -26.06
C GLY A 512 9.25 -12.54 -25.67
N TYR A 513 9.01 -12.03 -24.46
CA TYR A 513 7.67 -11.65 -23.99
C TYR A 513 7.25 -10.27 -24.49
N LEU A 514 8.23 -9.42 -24.81
CA LEU A 514 8.03 -8.14 -25.49
C LEU A 514 8.81 -8.13 -26.81
N PRO A 515 8.33 -7.41 -27.83
CA PRO A 515 9.08 -7.23 -29.06
C PRO A 515 10.41 -6.51 -28.78
N GLU A 516 11.44 -6.84 -29.57
CA GLU A 516 12.69 -6.09 -29.57
C GLU A 516 12.41 -4.60 -29.82
N GLN A 517 13.10 -3.73 -29.08
CA GLN A 517 13.02 -2.29 -29.29
C GLN A 517 13.58 -1.98 -30.68
N LYS A 518 12.73 -1.48 -31.58
CA LYS A 518 13.22 -0.90 -32.84
C LYS A 518 13.87 0.43 -32.49
N GLU A 519 15.18 0.54 -32.70
CA GLU A 519 15.85 1.85 -32.65
C GLU A 519 15.14 2.80 -33.61
N THR A 520 14.52 3.85 -33.07
CA THR A 520 13.98 4.92 -33.89
C THR A 520 15.11 5.89 -34.23
N LYS A 521 15.06 6.49 -35.42
CA LYS A 521 15.97 7.59 -35.74
C LYS A 521 15.39 8.85 -35.10
N GLY A 522 16.19 9.55 -34.33
CA GLY A 522 15.75 10.73 -33.59
C GLY A 522 16.91 11.45 -32.95
N TYR A 523 16.58 12.47 -32.16
CA TYR A 523 17.55 13.26 -31.41
C TYR A 523 17.04 13.54 -29.99
N TRP A 524 18.00 13.71 -29.08
CA TRP A 524 17.80 14.19 -27.73
C TRP A 524 17.88 15.70 -27.71
N GLU A 525 16.91 16.38 -27.09
CA GLU A 525 16.93 17.81 -26.81
C GLU A 525 17.02 18.05 -25.31
N GLN A 526 17.92 18.94 -24.89
CA GLN A 526 18.07 19.30 -23.49
C GLN A 526 16.86 20.13 -23.03
N THR A 527 16.06 19.59 -22.12
CA THR A 527 14.82 20.20 -21.61
C THR A 527 14.97 20.79 -20.22
N GLY A 528 16.03 20.43 -19.48
CA GLY A 528 16.19 20.88 -18.10
C GLY A 528 17.61 20.76 -17.55
N ILE A 529 17.84 21.44 -16.43
CA ILE A 529 19.01 21.29 -15.57
C ILE A 529 18.51 21.21 -14.14
N ILE A 530 18.88 20.14 -13.44
CA ILE A 530 18.41 19.83 -12.09
C ILE A 530 19.63 19.66 -11.21
N ASP A 531 19.74 20.42 -10.12
CA ASP A 531 20.75 20.18 -9.09
C ASP A 531 20.19 19.24 -8.03
N LYS A 532 21.03 18.31 -7.55
CA LYS A 532 20.63 17.38 -6.49
C LYS A 532 20.36 18.18 -5.20
N PRO A 533 19.20 18.02 -4.56
CA PRO A 533 18.91 18.71 -3.31
C PRO A 533 19.79 18.15 -2.18
N VAL A 534 20.67 19.00 -1.62
CA VAL A 534 21.53 18.64 -0.48
C VAL A 534 21.42 19.69 0.63
N ASP A 535 21.21 19.23 1.87
CA ASP A 535 21.21 20.05 3.08
C ASP A 535 22.65 20.33 3.53
N VAL A 536 23.30 21.30 2.88
CA VAL A 536 24.70 21.67 3.16
C VAL A 536 24.93 22.06 4.62
N SER A 537 23.91 22.55 5.35
CA SER A 537 24.05 22.99 6.75
C SER A 537 24.45 21.87 7.73
N LYS A 538 24.14 20.62 7.38
CA LYS A 538 24.51 19.42 8.17
C LYS A 538 25.86 18.84 7.78
N VAL A 539 26.41 19.24 6.63
CA VAL A 539 27.67 18.74 6.07
C VAL A 539 28.88 19.49 6.66
N GLU A 540 28.67 20.71 7.17
CA GLU A 540 29.74 21.67 7.41
C GLU A 540 30.61 21.42 8.65
N LYS A 541 30.19 20.60 9.64
CA LYS A 541 30.90 20.51 10.93
C LYS A 541 31.02 19.09 11.50
N SER A 542 32.25 18.64 11.68
CA SER A 542 32.63 17.50 12.54
C SER A 542 33.54 17.98 13.68
N GLU A 543 33.85 17.10 14.63
CA GLU A 543 34.83 17.39 15.68
C GLU A 543 36.29 17.45 15.17
N TYR A 544 36.55 17.00 13.93
CA TYR A 544 37.90 16.91 13.36
C TYR A 544 38.16 17.90 12.21
N TYR A 545 37.13 18.19 11.41
CA TYR A 545 37.18 19.06 10.23
C TYR A 545 35.94 19.94 10.12
N SER A 546 36.11 21.12 9.53
CA SER A 546 35.04 21.95 9.01
C SER A 546 35.06 21.87 7.48
N SER A 547 33.92 21.65 6.84
CA SER A 547 33.82 21.66 5.39
C SER A 547 32.83 22.71 4.90
N SER A 548 32.96 23.17 3.66
CA SER A 548 31.98 24.03 3.01
C SER A 548 31.90 23.73 1.52
N TRP A 549 30.70 23.95 0.97
CA TRP A 549 30.37 23.65 -0.42
C TRP A 549 29.75 24.84 -1.11
N ASN A 550 30.12 25.04 -2.37
CA ASN A 550 29.38 25.84 -3.33
C ASN A 550 29.19 25.00 -4.59
N TYR A 551 27.96 24.82 -5.06
CA TYR A 551 27.67 23.94 -6.19
C TYR A 551 26.48 24.44 -6.99
N GLY A 552 26.47 24.06 -8.27
CA GLY A 552 25.34 24.26 -9.18
C GLY A 552 25.79 24.36 -10.62
N HIS A 553 24.94 23.95 -11.55
CA HIS A 553 25.14 24.12 -13.00
C HIS A 553 26.50 23.62 -13.54
N GLY A 554 27.04 22.53 -12.98
CA GLY A 554 28.30 21.93 -13.44
C GLY A 554 29.59 22.60 -12.94
N SER A 555 29.48 23.46 -11.93
CA SER A 555 30.63 24.04 -11.21
C SER A 555 30.54 23.73 -9.72
N TYR A 556 31.66 23.34 -9.13
CA TYR A 556 31.73 22.84 -7.76
C TYR A 556 32.95 23.39 -7.04
N THR A 557 32.79 23.84 -5.81
CA THR A 557 33.87 24.20 -4.91
C THR A 557 33.66 23.51 -3.57
N TYR A 558 34.69 22.81 -3.12
CA TYR A 558 34.75 22.11 -1.85
C TYR A 558 35.94 22.64 -1.05
N ARG A 559 35.70 23.16 0.15
CA ARG A 559 36.78 23.52 1.06
C ARG A 559 36.67 22.69 2.33
N CYS A 560 37.79 22.09 2.74
CA CYS A 560 37.92 21.35 3.99
C CYS A 560 39.06 21.93 4.81
N GLU A 561 38.83 22.20 6.09
CA GLU A 561 39.80 22.75 7.03
C GLU A 561 39.84 21.91 8.31
N VAL A 562 41.05 21.58 8.77
CA VAL A 562 41.28 20.78 9.97
C VAL A 562 41.08 21.64 11.21
N THR A 563 40.22 21.21 12.14
CA THR A 563 39.89 22.01 13.34
C THR A 563 40.47 21.44 14.64
N TYR A 564 40.98 20.20 14.61
CA TYR A 564 41.45 19.47 15.79
C TYR A 564 42.72 18.63 15.53
N ASP A 565 43.64 18.62 16.51
CA ASP A 565 44.96 17.96 16.42
C ASP A 565 45.05 16.58 17.11
N GLY A 566 43.99 16.15 17.82
CA GLY A 566 44.09 15.01 18.75
C GLY A 566 43.89 13.63 18.14
N VAL A 567 43.85 13.49 16.81
CA VAL A 567 43.81 12.16 16.17
C VAL A 567 45.24 11.71 15.85
N PRO A 568 45.71 10.57 16.38
CA PRO A 568 46.98 9.99 15.94
C PRO A 568 46.85 9.51 14.49
N TYR A 569 47.30 10.34 13.54
CA TYR A 569 47.36 10.00 12.11
C TYR A 569 48.77 9.54 11.75
N THR A 570 48.89 8.33 11.21
CA THR A 570 50.17 7.67 10.89
C THR A 570 50.95 8.35 9.75
N GLY A 571 50.36 9.33 9.04
CA GLY A 571 51.00 10.11 7.97
C GLY A 571 51.30 11.56 8.33
N LYS A 572 51.34 11.92 9.61
CA LYS A 572 51.61 13.29 10.08
C LYS A 572 53.07 13.69 9.78
N THR A 573 53.29 14.84 9.16
CA THR A 573 54.63 15.32 8.79
C THR A 573 55.19 16.40 9.71
N HIS A 574 54.40 16.89 10.68
CA HIS A 574 54.76 17.95 11.63
C HIS A 574 53.83 17.94 12.86
N ASP A 575 54.04 18.81 13.85
CA ASP A 575 53.46 18.66 15.20
C ASP A 575 51.97 19.03 15.35
N SER A 576 51.39 19.81 14.43
CA SER A 576 49.98 20.23 14.47
C SER A 576 49.49 20.47 13.04
N CYS A 577 48.34 19.88 12.71
CA CYS A 577 47.70 20.00 11.39
C CYS A 577 46.49 20.94 11.47
N LYS A 578 46.19 21.50 12.64
CA LYS A 578 45.06 22.42 12.84
C LYS A 578 45.23 23.69 12.01
N GLY A 579 44.17 24.04 11.28
CA GLY A 579 44.14 25.18 10.36
C GLY A 579 44.65 24.86 8.95
N GLU A 580 45.13 23.64 8.70
CA GLU A 580 45.39 23.17 7.35
C GLU A 580 44.10 23.07 6.55
N TYR A 581 44.18 23.36 5.25
CA TYR A 581 43.02 23.25 4.38
C TYR A 581 43.36 22.77 2.97
N VAL A 582 42.35 22.19 2.33
CA VAL A 582 42.31 21.93 0.89
C VAL A 582 41.01 22.54 0.36
N SER A 583 41.14 23.39 -0.65
CA SER A 583 40.04 23.99 -1.41
C SER A 583 40.13 23.48 -2.84
N SER A 584 39.24 22.55 -3.20
CA SER A 584 39.18 21.98 -4.54
C SER A 584 38.08 22.65 -5.37
N THR A 585 38.36 22.94 -6.63
CA THR A 585 37.38 23.47 -7.59
C THR A 585 37.30 22.54 -8.78
N GLY A 586 36.10 22.01 -9.05
CA GLY A 586 35.79 21.14 -10.17
C GLY A 586 34.88 21.82 -11.17
N THR A 587 35.17 21.67 -12.46
CA THR A 587 34.39 22.26 -13.56
C THR A 587 34.22 21.28 -14.70
N PHE A 588 33.07 21.39 -15.37
CA PHE A 588 32.72 20.62 -16.55
C PHE A 588 32.39 21.57 -17.70
N SER A 589 32.79 21.23 -18.93
CA SER A 589 32.24 21.90 -20.11
C SER A 589 30.74 21.66 -20.19
N THR A 590 29.98 22.67 -20.63
CA THR A 590 28.54 22.54 -20.83
C THR A 590 28.24 21.50 -21.92
N PRO A 591 27.42 20.46 -21.62
CA PRO A 591 26.93 19.53 -22.63
C PRO A 591 26.19 20.26 -23.77
N LYS A 592 26.21 19.70 -24.99
CA LYS A 592 25.42 20.24 -26.11
C LYS A 592 23.93 20.23 -25.77
N LYS A 593 23.19 21.16 -26.36
CA LYS A 593 21.73 21.20 -26.25
C LYS A 593 21.04 20.06 -26.98
N GLN A 594 21.70 19.44 -27.97
CA GLN A 594 21.12 18.35 -28.75
C GLN A 594 22.18 17.29 -29.10
N TYR A 595 21.75 16.03 -29.14
CA TYR A 595 22.54 14.87 -29.56
C TYR A 595 21.71 13.90 -30.40
N LEU A 596 22.28 13.28 -31.42
CA LEU A 596 21.64 12.13 -32.08
C LEU A 596 21.69 10.89 -31.16
N GLY A 597 20.73 9.96 -31.35
CA GLY A 597 20.86 8.62 -30.75
C GLY A 597 22.14 7.93 -31.22
N GLY A 598 22.94 7.41 -30.28
CA GLY A 598 24.25 6.82 -30.56
C GLY A 598 25.39 7.83 -30.77
N GLU A 599 25.14 9.14 -30.65
CA GLU A 599 26.20 10.16 -30.73
C GLU A 599 27.15 10.06 -29.52
N LYS A 600 28.46 10.22 -29.78
CA LYS A 600 29.45 10.34 -28.71
C LYS A 600 29.35 11.72 -28.04
N VAL A 601 29.21 11.70 -26.73
CA VAL A 601 29.34 12.87 -25.86
C VAL A 601 30.81 13.00 -25.44
N ALA A 602 31.33 14.23 -25.44
CA ALA A 602 32.62 14.55 -24.86
C ALA A 602 32.45 15.75 -23.91
N LEU A 603 32.98 15.63 -22.70
CA LEU A 603 32.99 16.68 -21.68
C LEU A 603 34.43 16.93 -21.26
N HIS A 604 34.85 18.19 -21.35
CA HIS A 604 36.10 18.63 -20.75
C HIS A 604 35.91 18.72 -19.24
N MET A 605 36.72 17.99 -18.50
CA MET A 605 36.69 17.93 -17.04
C MET A 605 37.98 18.53 -16.51
N ASN A 606 37.88 19.44 -15.54
CA ASN A 606 39.03 20.03 -14.86
C ASN A 606 38.77 20.09 -13.35
N ILE A 607 39.74 19.62 -12.57
CA ILE A 607 39.75 19.75 -11.11
C ILE A 607 41.06 20.38 -10.67
N THR A 608 40.98 21.42 -9.83
CA THR A 608 42.14 22.12 -9.26
C THR A 608 42.07 22.11 -7.73
N ALA A 609 43.21 22.33 -7.08
CA ALA A 609 43.31 22.44 -5.64
C ALA A 609 44.17 23.64 -5.22
N GLN A 610 43.69 24.37 -4.21
CA GLN A 610 44.45 25.35 -3.45
C GLN A 610 44.55 24.87 -2.00
N THR A 611 45.75 24.93 -1.42
CA THR A 611 45.98 24.31 -0.12
C THR A 611 46.83 25.18 0.80
N SER A 612 46.77 24.90 2.10
CA SER A 612 47.84 25.30 3.02
C SER A 612 49.14 24.55 2.70
N ASN A 613 50.27 25.04 3.20
CA ASN A 613 51.55 24.32 3.19
C ASN A 613 52.20 24.53 4.57
N PRO A 614 52.51 23.49 5.35
CA PRO A 614 52.40 22.03 5.06
C PRO A 614 50.97 21.43 5.12
N ILE A 615 50.82 20.14 4.72
CA ILE A 615 49.57 19.35 4.84
C ILE A 615 49.79 17.93 5.37
N CYS A 616 49.07 17.56 6.43
CA CYS A 616 49.02 16.22 7.00
C CYS A 616 48.02 15.28 6.29
N PHE A 617 46.75 15.69 6.16
CA PHE A 617 45.64 14.77 5.83
C PHE A 617 45.42 14.56 4.33
N ASN A 618 44.77 13.44 3.98
CA ASN A 618 44.22 13.23 2.65
C ASN A 618 42.82 13.83 2.55
N LEU A 619 42.71 15.04 2.01
CA LEU A 619 41.48 15.85 1.89
C LEU A 619 41.15 16.14 0.42
N GLY A 620 41.59 15.26 -0.48
CA GLY A 620 41.35 15.39 -1.91
C GLY A 620 39.87 15.31 -2.28
N ALA A 621 39.57 15.74 -3.49
CA ALA A 621 38.24 15.67 -4.09
C ALA A 621 38.31 14.97 -5.43
N SER A 622 37.16 14.56 -5.96
CA SER A 622 37.06 13.93 -7.27
C SER A 622 35.87 14.44 -8.07
N ILE A 623 35.97 14.46 -9.39
CA ILE A 623 34.88 14.80 -10.30
C ILE A 623 34.62 13.65 -11.28
N SER A 624 33.35 13.39 -11.59
CA SER A 624 32.92 12.32 -12.50
C SER A 624 31.67 12.71 -13.28
N ALA A 625 31.41 12.00 -14.38
CA ALA A 625 30.19 12.14 -15.18
C ALA A 625 29.63 10.77 -15.61
N ASN A 626 28.31 10.68 -15.78
CA ASN A 626 27.59 9.48 -16.21
C ASN A 626 26.39 9.82 -17.11
N ILE A 627 25.94 8.89 -17.95
CA ILE A 627 24.65 8.97 -18.68
C ILE A 627 23.70 7.92 -18.10
N THR A 628 22.47 8.31 -17.76
CA THR A 628 21.49 7.37 -17.21
C THR A 628 20.97 6.39 -18.26
N SER A 629 20.36 5.30 -17.81
CA SER A 629 19.41 4.57 -18.66
C SER A 629 18.24 5.47 -19.07
N VAL A 630 17.63 5.16 -20.23
CA VAL A 630 16.42 5.85 -20.70
C VAL A 630 15.27 5.64 -19.71
N ASN A 631 14.50 6.69 -19.44
CA ASN A 631 13.35 6.75 -18.54
C ASN A 631 13.66 6.33 -17.10
N LYS A 632 14.85 6.68 -16.61
CA LYS A 632 15.18 6.55 -15.18
C LYS A 632 14.29 7.49 -14.36
N ASP A 633 13.70 6.98 -13.29
CA ASP A 633 12.71 7.67 -12.45
C ASP A 633 13.33 8.78 -11.58
N ASP A 634 14.51 8.52 -11.02
CA ASP A 634 15.33 9.51 -10.33
C ASP A 634 16.74 9.53 -10.95
N PRO A 635 17.18 10.64 -11.56
CA PRO A 635 18.52 10.71 -12.14
C PRO A 635 19.61 10.43 -11.10
N PHE A 636 19.45 10.85 -9.85
CA PHE A 636 20.51 10.80 -8.84
C PHE A 636 20.59 9.47 -8.08
N ALA A 637 19.64 8.56 -8.28
CA ALA A 637 19.63 7.27 -7.62
C ALA A 637 20.65 6.30 -8.26
N ALA A 638 21.46 5.63 -7.43
CA ALA A 638 22.49 4.70 -7.92
C ALA A 638 21.91 3.28 -8.11
N TYR A 639 21.50 2.93 -9.35
CA TYR A 639 20.99 1.60 -9.71
C TYR A 639 22.01 0.69 -10.42
N GLY A 640 23.22 1.21 -10.68
CA GLY A 640 24.30 0.47 -11.35
C GLY A 640 24.09 0.27 -12.86
N THR A 641 23.23 1.06 -13.49
CA THR A 641 22.89 0.99 -14.93
C THR A 641 23.39 2.19 -15.73
N ASP A 642 23.90 3.21 -15.06
CA ASP A 642 24.38 4.42 -15.71
C ASP A 642 25.71 4.14 -16.43
N ALA A 643 25.87 4.66 -17.64
CA ALA A 643 27.09 4.58 -18.40
C ALA A 643 28.08 5.65 -17.92
N SER A 644 29.18 5.23 -17.28
CA SER A 644 30.24 6.15 -16.87
C SER A 644 31.02 6.71 -18.05
N PHE A 645 31.44 7.96 -17.92
CA PHE A 645 32.38 8.57 -18.86
C PHE A 645 33.80 8.06 -18.59
N TRP A 646 34.58 7.91 -19.65
CA TRP A 646 35.99 7.50 -19.59
C TRP A 646 36.87 8.48 -20.37
N ASP A 647 38.13 8.60 -19.97
CA ASP A 647 39.12 9.42 -20.68
C ASP A 647 39.25 8.97 -22.14
N ILE A 648 38.98 9.90 -23.06
CA ILE A 648 38.98 9.65 -24.50
C ILE A 648 40.40 9.32 -25.00
N ASP A 649 41.43 9.87 -24.35
CA ASP A 649 42.83 9.64 -24.67
C ASP A 649 43.41 8.38 -23.99
N GLU A 650 42.61 7.70 -23.14
CA GLU A 650 42.98 6.51 -22.38
C GLU A 650 44.24 6.67 -21.48
N LYS A 651 44.61 7.91 -21.14
CA LYS A 651 45.74 8.21 -20.24
C LYS A 651 45.34 8.00 -18.78
N ILE A 652 44.07 8.23 -18.46
CA ILE A 652 43.49 8.10 -17.13
C ILE A 652 42.61 6.85 -17.11
N ILE A 653 43.09 5.82 -16.41
CA ILE A 653 42.42 4.50 -16.30
C ILE A 653 41.19 4.48 -15.40
N LYS A 654 40.75 5.63 -14.89
CA LYS A 654 39.60 5.77 -13.98
C LYS A 654 38.53 6.61 -14.65
N SER A 655 37.27 6.35 -14.31
CA SER A 655 36.10 7.11 -14.79
C SER A 655 35.92 8.47 -14.10
N TYR A 656 36.97 9.01 -13.48
CA TYR A 656 36.93 10.24 -12.70
C TYR A 656 38.31 10.91 -12.64
N LEU A 657 38.33 12.23 -12.43
CA LEU A 657 39.52 13.01 -12.09
C LEU A 657 39.57 13.24 -10.58
N TRP A 658 40.77 13.36 -10.00
CA TRP A 658 40.94 13.66 -8.58
C TRP A 658 42.04 14.68 -8.33
N THR A 659 42.00 15.33 -7.17
CA THR A 659 43.15 16.09 -6.68
C THR A 659 44.09 15.16 -5.96
N GLU A 660 45.37 15.21 -6.31
CA GLU A 660 46.38 14.30 -5.79
C GLU A 660 47.34 15.03 -4.86
N LYS A 661 47.58 14.45 -3.69
CA LYS A 661 48.56 14.95 -2.74
C LYS A 661 49.95 14.68 -3.29
N ASN A 662 50.80 15.70 -3.32
CA ASN A 662 52.17 15.50 -3.79
C ASN A 662 53.02 14.69 -2.77
N ASP A 663 54.01 13.97 -3.29
CA ASP A 663 54.89 13.09 -2.49
C ASP A 663 55.70 13.84 -1.42
N THR A 664 55.89 15.16 -1.59
CA THR A 664 56.60 16.03 -0.66
C THR A 664 55.71 16.59 0.46
N ASN A 665 54.40 16.28 0.46
CA ASN A 665 53.41 16.82 1.40
C ASN A 665 53.34 18.36 1.45
N THR A 666 53.71 19.03 0.37
CA THR A 666 53.72 20.49 0.22
C THR A 666 52.45 21.04 -0.43
N GLY A 667 51.55 20.19 -0.92
CA GLY A 667 50.31 20.62 -1.56
C GLY A 667 49.58 19.52 -2.33
N TYR A 668 48.49 19.92 -3.00
CA TYR A 668 47.76 19.10 -3.96
C TYR A 668 47.93 19.66 -5.36
N TYR A 669 47.92 18.79 -6.36
CA TYR A 669 47.82 19.18 -7.76
C TYR A 669 46.51 18.68 -8.37
N GLY A 670 46.05 19.41 -9.38
CA GLY A 670 44.83 19.15 -10.12
C GLY A 670 45.07 18.31 -11.38
N MET A 671 43.99 17.95 -12.07
CA MET A 671 44.00 17.21 -13.32
C MET A 671 42.98 17.80 -14.30
N GLU A 672 43.23 17.62 -15.60
CA GLU A 672 42.26 17.92 -16.66
C GLU A 672 42.36 16.91 -17.79
N ALA A 673 41.23 16.58 -18.40
CA ALA A 673 41.14 15.69 -19.56
C ALA A 673 39.74 15.75 -20.18
N ASP A 674 39.62 15.25 -21.41
CA ASP A 674 38.34 15.08 -22.10
C ASP A 674 37.78 13.68 -21.87
N PHE A 675 36.59 13.61 -21.30
CA PHE A 675 35.92 12.38 -20.94
C PHE A 675 34.72 12.15 -21.86
N GLY A 676 34.47 10.91 -22.27
CA GLY A 676 33.41 10.57 -23.22
C GLY A 676 32.55 9.37 -22.86
N ALA A 677 31.32 9.40 -23.37
CA ALA A 677 30.34 8.32 -23.32
C ALA A 677 29.44 8.39 -24.58
N THR A 678 28.58 7.40 -24.79
CA THR A 678 27.67 7.37 -25.96
C THR A 678 26.24 7.61 -25.51
N MET A 679 25.52 8.55 -26.14
CA MET A 679 24.09 8.73 -25.88
C MET A 679 23.34 7.48 -26.30
N PRO A 680 22.44 6.92 -25.45
CA PRO A 680 21.54 5.86 -25.90
C PRO A 680 20.61 6.39 -26.99
N SER A 681 19.92 5.52 -27.72
CA SER A 681 18.81 5.93 -28.58
C SER A 681 17.49 5.86 -27.80
N GLY A 682 16.62 6.84 -27.98
CA GLY A 682 15.24 6.75 -27.51
C GLY A 682 14.42 5.80 -28.39
N SER A 683 13.24 5.42 -27.92
CA SER A 683 12.30 4.58 -28.67
C SER A 683 10.99 5.31 -28.95
N ASN A 684 10.52 6.13 -28.00
CA ASN A 684 9.26 6.85 -28.09
C ASN A 684 9.46 8.35 -27.92
N GLU A 685 8.62 9.15 -28.57
CA GLU A 685 8.54 10.59 -28.33
C GLU A 685 8.36 10.86 -26.84
N GLY A 686 9.17 11.75 -26.27
CA GLY A 686 9.10 12.09 -24.86
C GLY A 686 9.88 11.18 -23.91
N ASP A 687 10.58 10.15 -24.42
CA ASP A 687 11.56 9.40 -23.60
C ASP A 687 12.56 10.38 -22.99
N LYS A 688 13.06 10.09 -21.78
CA LYS A 688 14.01 10.93 -21.04
C LYS A 688 15.34 10.26 -20.78
N VAL A 689 16.42 11.03 -20.77
CA VAL A 689 17.75 10.59 -20.32
C VAL A 689 18.48 11.75 -19.66
N TYR A 690 19.43 11.45 -18.78
CA TYR A 690 20.19 12.47 -18.06
C TYR A 690 21.69 12.30 -18.25
N ILE A 691 22.39 13.40 -18.52
CA ILE A 691 23.84 13.48 -18.32
C ILE A 691 24.06 14.04 -16.92
N ILE A 692 24.68 13.27 -16.05
CA ILE A 692 24.94 13.64 -14.66
C ILE A 692 26.41 13.99 -14.53
N VAL A 693 26.70 15.16 -14.00
CA VAL A 693 28.04 15.56 -13.59
C VAL A 693 28.06 15.76 -12.08
N GLY A 694 29.20 15.56 -11.44
CA GLY A 694 29.29 15.77 -9.99
C GLY A 694 30.69 15.77 -9.42
N MET A 695 30.80 16.34 -8.23
CA MET A 695 32.03 16.42 -7.43
C MET A 695 31.82 15.77 -6.07
N GLY A 696 32.71 14.85 -5.70
CA GLY A 696 32.79 14.22 -4.38
C GLY A 696 33.91 14.81 -3.54
N GLY A 697 33.65 15.04 -2.25
CA GLY A 697 34.60 15.55 -1.27
C GLY A 697 34.19 15.16 0.15
N GLY A 698 35.10 14.59 0.94
CA GLY A 698 34.73 13.99 2.22
C GLY A 698 33.72 12.86 2.06
N ASN A 699 32.59 12.93 2.77
CA ASN A 699 31.51 11.93 2.72
C ASN A 699 30.34 12.32 1.81
N GLU A 700 30.45 13.43 1.08
CA GLU A 700 29.34 13.98 0.29
C GLU A 700 29.67 14.04 -1.20
N ILE A 701 28.61 14.01 -2.01
CA ILE A 701 28.67 14.17 -3.46
C ILE A 701 27.62 15.18 -3.93
N MET A 702 28.08 16.25 -4.58
CA MET A 702 27.24 17.25 -5.22
C MET A 702 27.08 16.89 -6.69
N GLN A 703 25.85 16.93 -7.21
CA GLN A 703 25.54 16.46 -8.57
C GLN A 703 24.58 17.41 -9.28
N THR A 704 24.75 17.54 -10.58
CA THR A 704 23.87 18.26 -11.51
C THR A 704 23.49 17.31 -12.64
N ALA A 705 22.19 17.19 -12.93
CA ALA A 705 21.65 16.41 -14.03
C ALA A 705 21.18 17.36 -15.16
N TYR A 706 21.72 17.17 -16.36
CA TYR A 706 21.22 17.77 -17.58
C TYR A 706 20.17 16.82 -18.16
N GLU A 707 18.89 17.22 -18.14
CA GLU A 707 17.77 16.43 -18.66
C GLU A 707 17.67 16.59 -20.17
N TYR A 708 17.48 15.47 -20.85
CA TYR A 708 17.23 15.38 -22.28
C TYR A 708 15.95 14.62 -22.57
N THR A 709 15.18 15.09 -23.55
CA THR A 709 13.95 14.47 -24.05
C THR A 709 14.13 14.02 -25.50
N TRP A 710 13.62 12.84 -25.85
CA TRP A 710 13.74 12.24 -27.18
C TRP A 710 12.67 12.75 -28.15
N HIS A 711 13.10 13.07 -29.37
CA HIS A 711 12.28 13.43 -30.50
C HIS A 711 12.52 12.48 -31.67
N ILE A 712 11.45 11.90 -32.22
CA ILE A 712 11.51 11.03 -33.39
C ILE A 712 11.57 11.89 -34.66
N ASN A 713 12.44 11.51 -35.61
CA ASN A 713 12.54 12.15 -36.92
C ASN A 713 11.42 11.77 -37.88
#